data_AF-A0AAW2YK56-F1
#
_entry.id   AF-A0AAW2YK56-F1
#
_cell.length_a   1.000
_cell.length_b   1.000
_cell.length_c   1.000
_cell.angle_alpha   90.00
_cell.angle_beta   90.00
_cell.angle_gamma   90.00
#
_symmetry.space_group_name_H-M   'P 1'
#
loop_
_entity.id
_entity.type
_entity.pdbx_description
1 polymer ?
#
loop_
_entity_poly.entity_id
_entity_poly.type
_entity_poly.pdbx_seq_one_letter_code
_entity_poly.pdbx_strand_id
1 'polypeptide(L)'
;MEQTSEVFLRNLNYCTTQLELVRFFNERGAQVTNCKMMKGGKAVLKFSRVEDASSLVNQSPIAIRGRPVYLKSNQSQTFGDIHSLKATTICFCNLLENSIYHDCAIGASLISFNYFKKRITITIDDDGTCIYRIHIPFNEVEQYFMEGEFFIVKSRHVGRIVRVPCRNTGTAYSGTEDDQEQVCELDVQDIEFGNYSAYMVELNDDFDDAIRRLSVEIKSFKPNDLNYLRAIPYDLSSLPFNRQFKLMCAVHKGLLNSSSLSEEVVEYINKLNARQFKNLATYICKLNKSIALSVDELEKIVKKYGKRNLHAVPTGCIEIKKVAITPTRTICFFDEIVPSNRVLREFDEYKHEFLRVTFCDENLKKLTQQEWTIEGVTDRISTILQDGFSLCGKTFTFLAGSGSQLKENSCYFFSNNEHVTADMIREKMGNFENMTSGAKYYARMAQCFSDSTTAVELKKEEMIEVDDLKTADGAYLYTDGAGTASKEIFDDIVSIRGAPQDVSVVQIRCGGCKGTLTLDSSLQGRSVHFSKSMKKFVSPSTHLEILKYSQFSPSYLNRQIITLLSSLGADDDSFQALQNEFLCKVLNITSNHENALKISKQTCSSFIYRMLVNHVPVDEPFLSALLHTLRVKQLKELKKRSRILVEKGASLIGTFDHTNTLGEDEVYVCPSSNNKEPYVGPVIVTKSPCLHPGDIRFLKAVDNSLLRHHTNCIVFPIKGERPIQTKCSNGDLDGDIYWVTWDERIFPTHTASPMESNKTSSSSLDPFSMINLLKFAPFDFGLTSQVDLKSVKKFFVDYITNDVLGVVAQNWLALADEHKALHPKCVQLADLHQVAVSYEKSGIPAKMTKDLRAEKYPDFMENQTKKMYESNQIIGVLFRQVRGEYEKYARSHEESQSQSRIVGNPLFLKYSGTGEFMDEAKEFLSDYNSSLQSIMNQYGIDYESEVVTGNILHFTYPSSSNDYQVVEKVTSMYKTLYLDYLDKFNQGDLTEEQKYAKACAWYKVVYSPEKKKNNKRRLFSFAWIGVEFLGKIINNNKN
;
A
#
# COMPACT_ATOMS: atom_id res chain seq x y z
N MET A 1 0.87 42.90 34.95
CA MET A 1 -0.30 43.67 34.46
C MET A 1 0.11 44.83 33.55
N GLU A 2 1.23 45.52 33.77
CA GLU A 2 1.68 46.62 32.88
C GLU A 2 2.13 46.18 31.47
N GLN A 3 2.80 45.02 31.32
CA GLN A 3 3.19 44.49 29.99
C GLN A 3 1.98 44.10 29.11
N THR A 4 0.87 43.70 29.71
CA THR A 4 -0.39 43.43 29.00
C THR A 4 -1.06 44.71 28.49
N SER A 5 -0.87 45.85 29.15
CA SER A 5 -1.44 47.14 28.74
C SER A 5 -0.72 47.76 27.54
N GLU A 6 0.62 47.64 27.45
CA GLU A 6 1.39 48.13 26.30
C GLU A 6 1.12 47.34 25.02
N VAL A 7 1.06 46.00 25.10
CA VAL A 7 0.74 45.15 23.94
C VAL A 7 -0.69 45.40 23.46
N PHE A 8 -1.62 45.60 24.40
CA PHE A 8 -3.01 45.93 24.08
C PHE A 8 -3.13 47.30 23.40
N LEU A 9 -2.49 48.35 23.92
CA LEU A 9 -2.48 49.70 23.30
C LEU A 9 -1.79 49.71 21.93
N ARG A 10 -0.73 48.92 21.75
CA ARG A 10 -0.02 48.78 20.47
C ARG A 10 -0.89 48.08 19.42
N ASN A 11 -1.60 47.02 19.81
CA ASN A 11 -2.54 46.32 18.95
C ASN A 11 -3.77 47.18 18.62
N LEU A 12 -4.28 47.97 19.58
CA LEU A 12 -5.38 48.91 19.34
C LEU A 12 -4.98 49.98 18.31
N ASN A 13 -3.76 50.52 18.41
CA ASN A 13 -3.23 51.46 17.43
C ASN A 13 -3.06 50.83 16.04
N TYR A 14 -2.58 49.58 15.95
CA TYR A 14 -2.47 48.89 14.66
C TYR A 14 -3.83 48.64 14.00
N CYS A 15 -4.82 48.17 14.75
CA CYS A 15 -6.18 47.97 14.23
C CYS A 15 -6.83 49.28 13.79
N THR A 16 -6.62 50.38 14.54
CA THR A 16 -7.16 51.71 14.20
C THR A 16 -6.53 52.25 12.90
N THR A 17 -5.20 52.14 12.75
CA THR A 17 -4.51 52.55 11.51
C THR A 17 -4.91 51.67 10.32
N GLN A 18 -5.12 50.37 10.53
CA GLN A 18 -5.58 49.45 9.50
C GLN A 18 -6.97 49.82 8.97
N LEU A 19 -7.92 50.15 9.85
CA LEU A 19 -9.26 50.60 9.47
C LEU A 19 -9.25 51.95 8.76
N GLU A 20 -8.43 52.91 9.21
CA GLU A 20 -8.31 54.22 8.57
C GLU A 20 -7.70 54.13 7.17
N LEU A 21 -6.70 53.26 6.96
CA LEU A 21 -6.14 52.99 5.63
C LEU A 21 -7.18 52.38 4.69
N VAL A 22 -7.88 51.33 5.14
CA VAL A 22 -8.95 50.69 4.36
C VAL A 22 -10.03 51.71 3.97
N ARG A 23 -10.44 52.55 4.91
CA ARG A 23 -11.47 53.58 4.67
C ARG A 23 -10.98 54.66 3.70
N PHE A 24 -9.76 55.17 3.87
CA PHE A 24 -9.16 56.19 3.02
C PHE A 24 -9.14 55.81 1.53
N PHE A 25 -8.79 54.55 1.24
CA PHE A 25 -8.72 54.03 -0.12
C PHE A 25 -10.10 53.68 -0.68
N ASN A 26 -10.97 53.06 0.11
CA ASN A 26 -12.34 52.76 -0.31
C ASN A 26 -13.13 54.04 -0.67
N GLU A 27 -12.97 55.13 0.10
CA GLU A 27 -13.62 56.42 -0.17
C GLU A 27 -13.13 57.10 -1.47
N ARG A 28 -11.95 56.70 -1.97
CA ARG A 28 -11.37 57.20 -3.24
C ARG A 28 -11.55 56.23 -4.41
N GLY A 29 -12.45 55.26 -4.26
CA GLY A 29 -12.80 54.30 -5.31
C GLY A 29 -11.88 53.09 -5.41
N ALA A 30 -10.86 52.96 -4.54
CA ALA A 30 -9.94 51.82 -4.53
C ALA A 30 -10.34 50.81 -3.45
N GLN A 31 -11.10 49.78 -3.84
CA GLN A 31 -11.65 48.83 -2.89
C GLN A 31 -10.57 47.87 -2.34
N VAL A 32 -10.27 47.99 -1.05
CA VAL A 32 -9.29 47.16 -0.32
C VAL A 32 -9.93 45.83 0.09
N THR A 33 -9.40 44.71 -0.39
CA THR A 33 -9.83 43.34 -0.04
C THR A 33 -9.07 42.76 1.14
N ASN A 34 -7.84 43.23 1.39
CA ASN A 34 -7.06 42.83 2.56
C ASN A 34 -6.10 43.94 2.99
N CYS A 35 -5.90 44.13 4.29
CA CYS A 35 -4.89 45.02 4.84
C CYS A 35 -4.15 44.27 5.95
N LYS A 36 -2.82 44.19 5.91
CA LYS A 36 -2.00 43.52 6.91
C LYS A 36 -0.92 44.46 7.43
N MET A 37 -0.93 44.71 8.74
CA MET A 37 0.14 45.45 9.41
C MET A 37 1.38 44.57 9.61
N MET A 38 2.55 45.10 9.27
CA MET A 38 3.84 44.44 9.36
C MET A 38 4.69 45.04 10.50
N LYS A 39 5.67 44.28 10.98
CA LYS A 39 6.65 44.80 11.96
C LYS A 39 7.36 46.04 11.39
N GLY A 40 7.56 47.06 12.23
CA GLY A 40 8.18 48.33 11.83
C GLY A 40 7.23 49.40 11.27
N GLY A 41 5.90 49.26 11.44
CA GLY A 41 4.92 50.30 11.10
C GLY A 41 4.55 50.37 9.62
N LYS A 42 4.88 49.33 8.85
CA LYS A 42 4.51 49.19 7.43
C LYS A 42 3.15 48.47 7.30
N ALA A 43 2.35 48.83 6.31
CA ALA A 43 1.09 48.16 6.01
C ALA A 43 1.10 47.65 4.57
N VAL A 44 0.62 46.42 4.35
CA VAL A 44 0.44 45.82 3.01
C VAL A 44 -1.05 45.79 2.70
N LEU A 45 -1.45 46.45 1.62
CA LEU A 45 -2.84 46.57 1.17
C LEU A 45 -3.02 45.78 -0.13
N LYS A 46 -4.08 44.98 -0.20
CA LYS A 46 -4.51 44.26 -1.41
C LYS A 46 -5.83 44.85 -1.87
N PHE A 47 -5.92 45.16 -3.16
CA PHE A 47 -7.09 45.78 -3.79
C PHE A 47 -7.83 44.76 -4.65
N SER A 48 -9.13 44.97 -4.89
CA SER A 48 -9.94 44.09 -5.74
C SER A 48 -9.55 44.19 -7.22
N ARG A 49 -9.08 45.36 -7.68
CA ARG A 49 -8.48 45.58 -9.01
C ARG A 49 -7.20 46.40 -8.90
N VAL A 50 -6.22 46.10 -9.75
CA VAL A 50 -4.88 46.73 -9.74
C VAL A 50 -4.93 48.18 -10.26
N GLU A 51 -5.87 48.45 -11.16
CA GLU A 51 -6.08 49.76 -11.79
C GLU A 51 -6.52 50.83 -10.78
N ASP A 52 -7.33 50.44 -9.78
CA ASP A 52 -7.93 51.37 -8.81
C ASP A 52 -6.89 52.00 -7.85
N ALA A 53 -5.77 51.32 -7.59
CA ALA A 53 -4.71 51.81 -6.71
C ALA A 53 -3.66 52.67 -7.44
N SER A 54 -3.54 52.52 -8.76
CA SER A 54 -2.42 53.05 -9.55
C SER A 54 -2.42 54.58 -9.66
N SER A 55 -3.59 55.21 -9.64
CA SER A 55 -3.75 56.68 -9.70
C SER A 55 -3.49 57.38 -8.34
N LEU A 56 -3.55 56.64 -7.24
CA LEU A 56 -3.42 57.16 -5.87
C LEU A 56 -1.99 57.06 -5.30
N VAL A 57 -1.17 56.16 -5.85
CA VAL A 57 0.18 55.87 -5.33
C VAL A 57 1.23 56.91 -5.75
N ASN A 58 0.96 57.72 -6.77
CA ASN A 58 1.89 58.75 -7.26
C ASN A 58 1.63 60.16 -6.69
N GLN A 59 0.80 60.29 -5.65
CA GLN A 59 0.55 61.58 -5.00
C GLN A 59 1.43 61.76 -3.74
N SER A 60 1.78 63.02 -3.44
CA SER A 60 2.55 63.47 -2.27
C SER A 60 2.12 62.77 -0.96
N PRO A 61 3.02 62.62 0.04
CA PRO A 61 2.75 61.87 1.27
C PRO A 61 1.42 62.26 1.92
N ILE A 62 0.65 61.24 2.28
CA ILE A 62 -0.72 61.40 2.78
C ILE A 62 -0.65 61.53 4.30
N ALA A 63 -1.26 62.57 4.85
CA ALA A 63 -1.30 62.76 6.30
C ALA A 63 -2.40 61.91 6.94
N ILE A 64 -2.02 60.89 7.70
CA ILE A 64 -2.94 60.14 8.57
C ILE A 64 -2.61 60.51 10.01
N ARG A 65 -3.55 61.21 10.67
CA ARG A 65 -3.39 61.78 12.03
C ARG A 65 -2.11 62.63 12.21
N GLY A 66 -1.83 63.49 11.24
CA GLY A 66 -0.67 64.39 11.27
C GLY A 66 0.69 63.72 11.00
N ARG A 67 0.72 62.42 10.67
CA ARG A 67 1.94 61.71 10.28
C ARG A 67 1.96 61.45 8.77
N PRO A 68 3.07 61.71 8.07
CA PRO A 68 3.19 61.45 6.65
C PRO A 68 3.28 59.94 6.38
N VAL A 69 2.40 59.44 5.53
CA VAL A 69 2.37 58.06 5.04
C VAL A 69 2.74 58.06 3.57
N TYR A 70 3.80 57.34 3.24
CA TYR A 70 4.34 57.24 1.88
C TYR A 70 3.80 55.97 1.22
N LEU A 71 3.16 56.13 0.07
CA LEU A 71 2.69 55.01 -0.75
C LEU A 71 3.77 54.65 -1.76
N LYS A 72 4.05 53.36 -1.91
CA LYS A 72 4.97 52.84 -2.93
C LYS A 72 4.28 51.70 -3.66
N SER A 73 4.17 51.79 -4.99
CA SER A 73 3.62 50.71 -5.80
C SER A 73 4.73 49.70 -6.04
N ASN A 74 4.47 48.45 -5.71
CA ASN A 74 5.16 47.35 -6.37
C ASN A 74 4.35 47.04 -7.63
N GLN A 75 4.55 47.81 -8.71
CA GLN A 75 4.22 47.30 -10.05
C GLN A 75 5.26 46.24 -10.42
N SER A 76 5.23 45.11 -9.74
CA SER A 76 5.73 43.86 -10.28
C SER A 76 4.59 43.29 -11.11
N GLN A 77 4.77 43.23 -12.43
CA GLN A 77 4.00 42.31 -13.27
C GLN A 77 3.87 40.98 -12.53
N THR A 78 2.65 40.48 -12.44
CA THR A 78 2.28 39.19 -11.86
C THR A 78 3.20 38.09 -12.40
N PHE A 79 4.25 37.78 -11.64
CA PHE A 79 4.95 36.52 -11.67
C PHE A 79 4.62 35.80 -10.37
N GLY A 80 4.44 34.49 -10.50
CA GLY A 80 3.89 33.59 -9.49
C GLY A 80 4.58 33.72 -8.13
N ASP A 81 3.83 33.30 -7.11
CA ASP A 81 4.22 33.19 -5.72
C ASP A 81 5.73 33.08 -5.46
N ILE A 82 6.19 33.74 -4.40
CA ILE A 82 7.51 33.51 -3.78
C ILE A 82 7.71 32.02 -3.39
N HIS A 83 6.63 31.23 -3.34
CA HIS A 83 6.67 29.77 -3.23
C HIS A 83 7.16 29.04 -4.51
N SER A 84 7.00 29.64 -5.69
CA SER A 84 7.55 29.15 -6.95
C SER A 84 9.08 29.28 -7.00
N LEU A 85 9.65 30.34 -6.41
CA LEU A 85 11.11 30.52 -6.37
C LEU A 85 11.83 29.41 -5.59
N LYS A 86 11.25 28.94 -4.48
CA LYS A 86 11.80 27.79 -3.73
C LYS A 86 11.78 26.49 -4.55
N ALA A 87 10.77 26.30 -5.38
CA ALA A 87 10.74 25.18 -6.33
C ALA A 87 11.80 25.37 -7.43
N THR A 88 11.97 26.59 -7.95
CA THR A 88 12.97 26.94 -8.96
C THR A 88 14.41 26.76 -8.46
N THR A 89 14.72 27.07 -7.19
CA THR A 89 16.06 26.85 -6.62
C THR A 89 16.41 25.37 -6.49
N ILE A 90 15.43 24.53 -6.14
CA ILE A 90 15.58 23.06 -6.15
C ILE A 90 15.74 22.55 -7.59
N CYS A 91 15.06 23.17 -8.56
CA CYS A 91 15.26 22.89 -9.99
C CYS A 91 16.66 23.27 -10.49
N PHE A 92 17.23 24.38 -10.01
CA PHE A 92 18.50 24.92 -10.50
C PHE A 92 19.69 24.02 -10.12
N CYS A 93 19.69 23.44 -8.92
CA CYS A 93 20.74 22.51 -8.48
C CYS A 93 20.72 21.20 -9.28
N ASN A 94 19.54 20.71 -9.69
CA ASN A 94 19.40 19.53 -10.56
C ASN A 94 19.66 19.85 -12.04
N LEU A 95 19.44 21.10 -12.48
CA LEU A 95 19.77 21.55 -13.84
C LEU A 95 21.29 21.59 -14.05
N LEU A 96 22.06 22.05 -13.06
CA LEU A 96 23.51 22.12 -13.12
C LEU A 96 24.20 20.74 -13.22
N GLU A 97 23.64 19.68 -12.62
CA GLU A 97 24.13 18.31 -12.85
C GLU A 97 23.82 17.76 -14.25
N ASN A 98 22.82 18.32 -14.95
CA ASN A 98 22.37 17.84 -16.27
C ASN A 98 22.85 18.70 -17.45
N SER A 99 23.34 19.92 -17.21
CA SER A 99 23.74 20.87 -18.27
C SER A 99 25.20 20.74 -18.75
N ILE A 100 25.96 19.76 -18.24
CA ILE A 100 27.39 19.55 -18.59
C ILE A 100 27.60 19.15 -20.07
N TYR A 101 26.54 18.95 -20.86
CA TYR A 101 26.63 18.47 -22.25
C TYR A 101 26.07 19.39 -23.35
N HIS A 102 25.71 20.63 -23.03
CA HIS A 102 25.41 21.63 -24.05
C HIS A 102 26.34 22.83 -23.90
N ASP A 103 26.93 23.28 -25.01
CA ASP A 103 27.76 24.49 -25.17
C ASP A 103 27.01 25.77 -24.76
N CYS A 104 26.68 25.88 -23.47
CA CYS A 104 26.34 27.13 -22.85
C CYS A 104 27.62 27.62 -22.17
N ALA A 105 28.21 28.66 -22.75
CA ALA A 105 29.24 29.45 -22.07
C ALA A 105 28.61 30.08 -20.81
N ILE A 106 28.62 29.33 -19.70
CA ILE A 106 28.26 29.82 -18.39
C ILE A 106 29.52 30.49 -17.85
N GLY A 107 29.58 31.82 -17.88
CA GLY A 107 30.66 32.55 -17.24
C GLY A 107 30.77 32.16 -15.76
N ALA A 108 32.02 32.08 -15.26
CA ALA A 108 32.37 31.63 -13.92
C ALA A 108 31.33 31.96 -12.84
N SER A 109 30.75 30.93 -12.22
CA SER A 109 29.69 31.03 -11.21
C SER A 109 30.13 30.39 -9.89
N LEU A 110 29.98 31.12 -8.79
CA LEU A 110 30.35 30.66 -7.44
C LEU A 110 29.10 30.20 -6.67
N ILE A 111 29.07 28.96 -6.22
CA ILE A 111 27.95 28.39 -5.44
C ILE A 111 28.46 27.98 -4.06
N SER A 112 27.82 28.43 -2.98
CA SER A 112 28.21 28.10 -1.60
C SER A 112 27.06 27.49 -0.82
N PHE A 113 27.29 26.37 -0.13
CA PHE A 113 26.31 25.73 0.74
C PHE A 113 26.95 25.11 1.98
N ASN A 114 26.13 24.87 3.01
CA ASN A 114 26.57 24.34 4.29
C ASN A 114 26.25 22.83 4.42
N TYR A 115 27.28 22.00 4.54
CA TYR A 115 27.17 20.55 4.79
C TYR A 115 27.70 20.23 6.18
N PHE A 116 26.87 19.65 7.07
CA PHE A 116 27.22 19.40 8.48
C PHE A 116 27.85 20.59 9.21
N LYS A 117 27.30 21.81 9.02
CA LYS A 117 27.82 23.10 9.54
C LYS A 117 29.17 23.56 8.95
N LYS A 118 29.69 22.93 7.91
CA LYS A 118 30.91 23.36 7.20
C LYS A 118 30.56 23.97 5.84
N ARG A 119 31.28 25.02 5.45
CA ARG A 119 31.05 25.74 4.19
C ARG A 119 31.78 25.03 3.05
N ILE A 120 31.04 24.59 2.05
CA ILE A 120 31.58 24.06 0.79
C ILE A 120 31.29 25.10 -0.29
N THR A 121 32.31 25.45 -1.05
CA THR A 121 32.23 26.39 -2.16
C THR A 121 32.60 25.67 -3.43
N ILE A 122 31.76 25.75 -4.45
CA ILE A 122 32.02 25.18 -5.78
C ILE A 122 32.29 26.34 -6.73
N THR A 123 33.40 26.27 -7.43
CA THR A 123 33.75 27.18 -8.53
C THR A 123 33.76 26.37 -9.82
N ILE A 124 33.04 26.85 -10.84
CA ILE A 124 33.06 26.26 -12.17
C ILE A 124 33.87 27.20 -13.05
N ASP A 125 34.99 26.72 -13.58
CA ASP A 125 35.84 27.48 -14.50
C ASP A 125 35.23 27.52 -15.91
N ASP A 126 35.73 28.44 -16.75
CA ASP A 126 35.20 28.70 -18.09
C ASP A 126 35.31 27.49 -19.05
N ASP A 127 36.11 26.46 -18.70
CA ASP A 127 36.22 25.19 -19.42
C ASP A 127 35.25 24.09 -18.92
N GLY A 128 34.39 24.42 -17.95
CA GLY A 128 33.40 23.52 -17.36
C GLY A 128 33.93 22.67 -16.20
N THR A 129 35.21 22.84 -15.80
CA THR A 129 35.79 22.07 -14.70
C THR A 129 35.23 22.56 -13.34
N CYS A 130 34.67 21.64 -12.55
CA CYS A 130 34.17 21.93 -11.21
C CYS A 130 35.27 21.77 -10.16
N ILE A 131 35.65 22.86 -9.51
CA ILE A 131 36.58 22.89 -8.39
C ILE A 131 35.78 22.97 -7.09
N TYR A 132 35.87 21.93 -6.27
CA TYR A 132 35.23 21.89 -4.96
C TYR A 132 36.23 22.37 -3.90
N ARG A 133 35.92 23.47 -3.22
CA ARG A 133 36.66 23.99 -2.06
C ARG A 133 35.91 23.70 -0.78
N ILE A 134 36.55 22.94 0.12
CA ILE A 134 36.00 22.64 1.45
C ILE A 134 36.71 23.53 2.47
N HIS A 135 35.97 24.45 3.10
CA HIS A 135 36.54 25.34 4.10
C HIS A 135 36.51 24.66 5.47
N ILE A 136 37.70 24.31 6.00
CA ILE A 136 37.86 23.78 7.37
C ILE A 136 38.62 24.80 8.23
N PRO A 137 38.03 25.29 9.34
CA PRO A 137 38.71 26.18 10.28
C PRO A 137 39.95 25.49 10.90
N PHE A 138 41.11 26.17 10.87
CA PHE A 138 42.40 25.56 11.26
C PHE A 138 42.45 25.12 12.73
N ASN A 139 41.72 25.80 13.62
CA ASN A 139 41.60 25.46 15.04
C ASN A 139 40.91 24.10 15.31
N GLU A 140 40.16 23.55 14.35
CA GLU A 140 39.51 22.24 14.46
C GLU A 140 40.37 21.06 13.96
N VAL A 141 41.52 21.34 13.34
CA VAL A 141 42.38 20.32 12.71
C VAL A 141 43.51 19.91 13.65
N GLU A 142 43.56 18.61 13.98
CA GLU A 142 44.64 18.01 14.79
C GLU A 142 45.84 17.66 13.92
N GLN A 143 45.57 17.00 12.79
CA GLN A 143 46.57 16.56 11.82
C GLN A 143 45.91 16.38 10.47
N TYR A 144 46.63 16.64 9.38
CA TYR A 144 46.22 16.25 8.04
C TYR A 144 47.40 15.67 7.26
N PHE A 145 47.14 14.73 6.36
CA PHE A 145 48.14 14.13 5.48
C PHE A 145 47.46 13.41 4.30
N MET A 146 48.24 13.13 3.26
CA MET A 146 47.80 12.31 2.13
C MET A 146 48.06 10.83 2.40
N GLU A 147 47.07 9.98 2.14
CA GLU A 147 47.20 8.52 2.17
C GLU A 147 46.60 7.93 0.88
N GLY A 148 47.45 7.69 -0.13
CA GLY A 148 47.01 7.24 -1.45
C GLY A 148 46.21 8.31 -2.20
N GLU A 149 45.07 7.94 -2.78
CA GLU A 149 44.11 8.87 -3.41
C GLU A 149 43.21 9.56 -2.36
N PHE A 150 43.59 9.62 -1.08
CA PHE A 150 42.75 10.21 -0.05
C PHE A 150 43.51 11.31 0.71
N PHE A 151 42.91 12.50 0.78
CA PHE A 151 43.31 13.53 1.72
C PHE A 151 42.62 13.24 3.06
N ILE A 152 43.41 13.09 4.12
CA ILE A 152 42.93 12.70 5.43
C ILE A 152 43.06 13.86 6.40
N VAL A 153 41.96 14.24 7.05
CA VAL A 153 41.92 15.25 8.11
C VAL A 153 41.42 14.63 9.40
N LYS A 154 42.23 14.72 10.45
CA LYS A 154 41.88 14.31 11.81
C LYS A 154 41.44 15.53 12.61
N SER A 155 40.22 15.51 13.14
CA SER A 155 39.66 16.62 13.92
C SER A 155 39.93 16.48 15.42
N ARG A 156 40.34 17.58 16.08
CA ARG A 156 40.65 17.62 17.53
C ARG A 156 39.48 17.28 18.44
N HIS A 157 38.24 17.58 18.05
CA HIS A 157 37.08 17.51 18.96
C HIS A 157 36.23 16.25 18.82
N VAL A 158 36.33 15.53 17.69
CA VAL A 158 35.39 14.44 17.38
C VAL A 158 36.09 13.08 17.29
N GLY A 159 37.43 13.03 17.30
CA GLY A 159 38.20 11.78 17.14
C GLY A 159 37.94 11.05 15.81
N ARG A 160 37.21 11.69 14.88
CA ARG A 160 36.82 11.13 13.58
C ARG A 160 37.83 11.56 12.53
N ILE A 161 38.22 10.60 11.71
CA ILE A 161 39.09 10.77 10.55
C ILE A 161 38.17 11.01 9.35
N VAL A 162 38.28 12.18 8.72
CA VAL A 162 37.58 12.49 7.46
C VAL A 162 38.52 12.10 6.32
N ARG A 163 38.07 11.20 5.45
CA ARG A 163 38.80 10.78 4.25
C ARG A 163 38.11 11.36 3.03
N VAL A 164 38.82 12.16 2.26
CA VAL A 164 38.31 12.78 1.03
C VAL A 164 39.06 12.17 -0.16
N PRO A 165 38.39 11.44 -1.07
CA PRO A 165 39.04 10.96 -2.28
C PRO A 165 39.47 12.14 -3.18
N CYS A 166 40.74 12.15 -3.60
CA CYS A 166 41.37 13.11 -4.50
C CYS A 166 42.16 12.36 -5.58
N ARG A 167 41.80 12.56 -6.86
CA ARG A 167 42.49 11.92 -7.99
C ARG A 167 43.78 12.63 -8.45
N ASN A 168 44.04 13.86 -8.01
CA ASN A 168 45.27 14.62 -8.31
C ASN A 168 45.74 15.45 -7.10
N THR A 169 47.02 15.82 -7.09
CA THR A 169 47.76 16.46 -5.99
C THR A 169 47.08 17.72 -5.45
N GLY A 170 46.47 17.65 -4.26
CA GLY A 170 45.97 18.83 -3.56
C GLY A 170 47.13 19.66 -2.96
N THR A 171 47.11 20.97 -3.17
CA THR A 171 48.09 21.91 -2.58
C THR A 171 47.39 22.69 -1.47
N ALA A 172 47.89 22.62 -0.23
CA ALA A 172 47.35 23.40 0.88
C ALA A 172 48.05 24.77 0.93
N TYR A 173 47.29 25.86 0.87
CA TYR A 173 47.80 27.22 1.07
C TYR A 173 47.55 27.69 2.51
N SER A 174 48.54 28.31 3.13
CA SER A 174 48.36 29.12 4.34
C SER A 174 48.26 30.59 3.94
N GLY A 175 47.08 31.19 4.08
CA GLY A 175 46.89 32.63 3.87
C GLY A 175 47.65 33.48 4.90
N THR A 176 48.16 34.63 4.46
CA THR A 176 48.96 35.59 5.25
C THR A 176 48.14 36.35 6.30
N GLU A 177 48.85 36.85 7.32
CA GLU A 177 48.45 37.20 8.70
C GLU A 177 47.29 38.20 8.97
N ASP A 178 46.52 38.69 7.99
CA ASP A 178 45.50 39.72 8.26
C ASP A 178 44.02 39.27 8.13
N ASP A 179 43.74 38.03 7.76
CA ASP A 179 42.39 37.47 7.81
C ASP A 179 42.19 36.57 9.05
N GLN A 180 41.28 36.95 9.94
CA GLN A 180 40.95 36.23 11.18
C GLN A 180 40.27 34.85 10.97
N GLU A 181 40.23 34.33 9.74
CA GLU A 181 39.85 32.97 9.42
C GLU A 181 40.98 32.30 8.64
N GLN A 182 41.92 31.67 9.33
CA GLN A 182 42.83 30.71 8.69
C GLN A 182 42.04 29.46 8.31
N VAL A 183 41.86 29.25 7.01
CA VAL A 183 41.09 28.14 6.44
C VAL A 183 42.02 27.21 5.67
N CYS A 184 41.87 25.89 5.85
CA CYS A 184 42.53 24.90 5.00
C CYS A 184 41.68 24.72 3.74
N GLU A 185 42.21 25.11 2.57
CA GLU A 185 41.55 24.92 1.28
C GLU A 185 42.06 23.65 0.60
N LEU A 186 41.14 22.89 0.02
CA LEU A 186 41.39 21.69 -0.76
C LEU A 186 40.71 21.89 -2.10
N ASP A 187 41.50 21.95 -3.18
CA ASP A 187 40.96 21.86 -4.53
C ASP A 187 40.77 20.38 -4.88
N VAL A 188 39.52 19.94 -4.91
CA VAL A 188 39.17 18.58 -5.33
C VAL A 188 38.48 18.67 -6.70
N GLN A 189 39.00 17.94 -7.68
CA GLN A 189 38.33 17.70 -8.95
C GLN A 189 37.63 16.33 -8.88
N ASP A 190 36.38 16.26 -9.33
CA ASP A 190 35.52 15.07 -9.41
C ASP A 190 35.20 14.35 -8.08
N ILE A 191 34.17 14.80 -7.35
CA ILE A 191 33.65 14.08 -6.18
C ILE A 191 32.55 13.08 -6.59
N GLU A 192 32.77 11.78 -6.40
CA GLU A 192 31.69 10.77 -6.43
C GLU A 192 30.93 10.77 -5.09
N PHE A 193 29.72 11.33 -5.07
CA PHE A 193 28.84 11.24 -3.89
C PHE A 193 28.07 9.92 -3.89
N GLY A 194 28.43 9.01 -2.98
CA GLY A 194 27.65 7.82 -2.67
C GLY A 194 26.32 8.17 -1.99
N ASN A 195 25.26 7.46 -2.40
CA ASN A 195 23.87 7.49 -1.88
C ASN A 195 23.71 8.00 -0.44
N TYR A 196 22.88 9.05 -0.22
CA TYR A 196 21.82 9.22 0.80
C TYR A 196 21.54 10.71 1.15
N SER A 197 20.24 11.01 1.32
CA SER A 197 19.58 12.10 2.10
C SER A 197 19.24 13.46 1.47
N ALA A 198 18.07 13.96 1.86
CA ALA A 198 17.39 15.20 1.48
C ALA A 198 17.98 16.47 2.14
N TYR A 199 17.74 17.64 1.54
CA TYR A 199 18.24 18.94 2.02
C TYR A 199 17.13 20.00 2.20
N MET A 200 17.25 20.78 3.28
CA MET A 200 16.57 22.07 3.49
C MET A 200 17.56 23.22 3.22
N VAL A 201 17.10 24.28 2.57
CA VAL A 201 17.91 25.46 2.21
C VAL A 201 17.33 26.72 2.85
N GLU A 202 18.19 27.52 3.49
CA GLU A 202 17.98 28.93 3.81
C GLU A 202 18.74 29.80 2.80
N LEU A 203 18.14 30.90 2.36
CA LEU A 203 18.67 31.80 1.32
C LEU A 203 19.05 33.16 1.94
N ASN A 204 20.20 33.71 1.53
CA ASN A 204 20.66 35.08 1.82
C ASN A 204 20.45 36.01 0.60
N ASP A 205 20.35 37.31 0.87
CA ASP A 205 19.70 38.35 0.05
C ASP A 205 20.38 38.76 -1.28
N ASP A 206 21.58 38.29 -1.63
CA ASP A 206 22.35 38.82 -2.78
C ASP A 206 22.11 38.11 -4.13
N PHE A 207 21.19 37.15 -4.21
CA PHE A 207 20.94 36.35 -5.42
C PHE A 207 19.96 36.98 -6.44
N ASP A 208 19.34 38.11 -6.10
CA ASP A 208 18.27 38.74 -6.91
C ASP A 208 18.77 39.31 -8.25
N ASP A 209 20.04 39.68 -8.36
CA ASP A 209 20.56 40.37 -9.55
C ASP A 209 20.96 39.39 -10.69
N ALA A 210 21.32 38.16 -10.35
CA ALA A 210 21.61 37.10 -11.32
C ALA A 210 20.33 36.53 -11.97
N ILE A 211 19.26 36.37 -11.18
CA ILE A 211 17.95 35.90 -11.69
C ILE A 211 17.32 36.91 -12.65
N ARG A 212 17.52 38.22 -12.44
CA ARG A 212 17.03 39.25 -13.37
C ARG A 212 17.58 39.09 -14.78
N ARG A 213 18.84 38.65 -14.95
CA ARG A 213 19.43 38.43 -16.28
C ARG A 213 18.95 37.13 -16.95
N LEU A 214 18.67 36.08 -16.17
CA LEU A 214 18.16 34.79 -16.68
C LEU A 214 16.64 34.77 -16.96
N SER A 215 15.87 35.61 -16.26
CA SER A 215 14.40 35.62 -16.32
C SER A 215 13.77 36.10 -17.65
N VAL A 216 14.58 36.59 -18.61
CA VAL A 216 14.05 37.08 -19.90
C VAL A 216 13.79 35.94 -20.91
N GLU A 217 14.35 34.73 -20.70
CA GLU A 217 14.17 33.60 -21.64
C GLU A 217 13.25 32.47 -21.16
N ILE A 218 12.88 32.41 -19.87
CA ILE A 218 11.97 31.36 -19.35
C ILE A 218 10.51 31.79 -19.50
N LYS A 219 9.99 31.82 -20.73
CA LYS A 219 8.55 31.92 -21.00
C LYS A 219 7.95 30.52 -21.18
N SER A 220 6.92 30.23 -20.39
CA SER A 220 5.98 29.10 -20.43
C SER A 220 6.48 27.67 -20.14
N PHE A 221 6.35 27.24 -18.87
CA PHE A 221 6.22 25.82 -18.53
C PHE A 221 4.97 25.63 -17.65
N LYS A 222 4.10 24.67 -17.99
CA LYS A 222 2.90 24.33 -17.21
C LYS A 222 3.28 23.40 -16.04
N PRO A 223 2.53 23.37 -14.93
CA PRO A 223 2.79 22.44 -13.82
C PRO A 223 2.85 20.95 -14.23
N ASN A 224 2.21 20.57 -15.33
CA ASN A 224 2.26 19.22 -15.91
C ASN A 224 3.59 18.87 -16.59
N ASP A 225 4.47 19.85 -16.81
CA ASP A 225 5.75 19.66 -17.50
C ASP A 225 6.92 19.38 -16.55
N LEU A 226 6.68 19.35 -15.22
CA LEU A 226 7.68 19.01 -14.20
C LEU A 226 7.90 17.48 -14.13
N ASN A 227 8.29 16.89 -15.25
CA ASN A 227 8.82 15.53 -15.36
C ASN A 227 10.34 15.59 -15.20
N TYR A 228 10.83 15.76 -13.96
CA TYR A 228 12.26 15.54 -13.66
C TYR A 228 12.54 14.03 -13.63
N LEU A 229 12.51 13.43 -14.82
CA LEU A 229 13.16 12.17 -15.12
C LEU A 229 14.67 12.40 -14.95
N ARG A 230 15.45 11.41 -14.52
CA ARG A 230 16.89 11.44 -14.84
C ARG A 230 16.97 11.64 -16.35
N ALA A 231 17.49 12.79 -16.79
CA ALA A 231 17.46 13.15 -18.20
C ALA A 231 18.06 11.98 -19.00
N ILE A 232 17.25 11.38 -19.88
CA ILE A 232 17.80 10.47 -20.87
C ILE A 232 18.46 11.40 -21.89
N PRO A 233 19.77 11.28 -22.13
CA PRO A 233 20.51 12.20 -22.99
C PRO A 233 20.07 12.17 -24.45
N TYR A 234 19.23 11.19 -24.84
CA TYR A 234 18.76 10.98 -26.21
C TYR A 234 17.25 10.86 -26.27
N ASP A 235 16.68 11.37 -27.36
CA ASP A 235 15.26 11.28 -27.63
C ASP A 235 14.85 9.82 -27.92
N LEU A 236 14.05 9.25 -27.03
CA LEU A 236 13.50 7.91 -27.20
C LEU A 236 12.22 7.90 -28.07
N SER A 237 11.77 9.03 -28.62
CA SER A 237 10.55 9.15 -29.42
C SER A 237 10.48 8.18 -30.60
N SER A 238 11.63 7.80 -31.15
CA SER A 238 11.77 6.82 -32.25
C SER A 238 11.35 5.40 -31.86
N LEU A 239 11.30 5.08 -30.56
CA LEU A 239 10.89 3.78 -30.05
C LEU A 239 9.37 3.74 -29.78
N PRO A 240 8.70 2.58 -29.95
CA PRO A 240 7.34 2.42 -29.48
C PRO A 240 7.21 2.63 -27.97
N PHE A 241 6.07 3.15 -27.50
CA PHE A 241 5.77 3.43 -26.09
C PHE A 241 6.23 2.33 -25.11
N ASN A 242 5.92 1.06 -25.40
CA ASN A 242 6.29 -0.07 -24.55
C ASN A 242 7.80 -0.21 -24.34
N ARG A 243 8.62 0.16 -25.34
CA ARG A 243 10.08 0.10 -25.24
C ARG A 243 10.62 1.29 -24.46
N GLN A 244 10.14 2.50 -24.77
CA GLN A 244 10.47 3.72 -24.03
C GLN A 244 10.20 3.54 -22.53
N PHE A 245 8.99 3.06 -22.19
CA PHE A 245 8.57 2.86 -20.82
C PHE A 245 9.48 1.88 -20.06
N LYS A 246 9.84 0.73 -20.66
CA LYS A 246 10.70 -0.26 -20.00
C LYS A 246 12.14 0.21 -19.81
N LEU A 247 12.68 0.99 -20.75
CA LEU A 247 13.98 1.63 -20.58
C LEU A 247 13.94 2.66 -19.45
N MET A 248 12.87 3.46 -19.40
CA MET A 248 12.66 4.42 -18.31
C MET A 248 12.57 3.75 -16.93
N CYS A 249 11.89 2.62 -16.83
CA CYS A 249 11.85 1.82 -15.60
C CYS A 249 13.26 1.41 -15.15
N ALA A 250 14.10 0.98 -16.10
CA ALA A 250 15.45 0.54 -15.80
C ALA A 250 16.35 1.70 -15.34
N VAL A 251 16.23 2.88 -15.96
CA VAL A 251 16.94 4.10 -15.54
C VAL A 251 16.49 4.57 -14.16
N HIS A 252 15.19 4.61 -13.89
CA HIS A 252 14.65 5.02 -12.58
C HIS A 252 15.02 4.06 -11.45
N LYS A 253 15.13 2.75 -11.73
CA LYS A 253 15.65 1.78 -10.76
C LYS A 253 17.18 1.81 -10.64
N GLY A 254 17.90 2.62 -11.42
CA GLY A 254 19.36 2.66 -11.46
C GLY A 254 20.02 1.42 -12.06
N LEU A 255 19.24 0.57 -12.76
CA LEU A 255 19.75 -0.62 -13.45
C LEU A 255 20.47 -0.27 -14.75
N LEU A 256 20.10 0.84 -15.37
CA LEU A 256 20.77 1.41 -16.52
C LEU A 256 21.29 2.81 -16.19
N ASN A 257 22.53 3.07 -16.61
CA ASN A 257 23.03 4.44 -16.65
C ASN A 257 22.38 5.16 -17.83
N SER A 258 21.79 6.35 -17.61
CA SER A 258 21.17 7.13 -18.68
C SER A 258 22.16 7.46 -19.79
N SER A 259 23.44 7.67 -19.46
CA SER A 259 24.52 7.91 -20.45
C SER A 259 24.79 6.74 -21.38
N SER A 260 24.35 5.52 -21.04
CA SER A 260 24.55 4.34 -21.88
C SER A 260 23.48 4.14 -22.97
N LEU A 261 22.45 4.99 -23.01
CA LEU A 261 21.41 4.96 -24.04
C LEU A 261 21.83 5.79 -25.27
N SER A 262 22.96 5.46 -25.89
CA SER A 262 23.43 6.12 -27.12
C SER A 262 22.49 5.89 -28.31
N GLU A 263 22.62 6.71 -29.35
CA GLU A 263 21.86 6.57 -30.61
C GLU A 263 21.97 5.14 -31.20
N GLU A 264 23.17 4.58 -31.23
CA GLU A 264 23.43 3.21 -31.71
C GLU A 264 22.68 2.15 -30.88
N VAL A 265 22.65 2.32 -29.56
CA VAL A 265 21.93 1.42 -28.64
C VAL A 265 20.43 1.51 -28.86
N VAL A 266 19.89 2.72 -29.02
CA VAL A 266 18.47 2.96 -29.30
C VAL A 266 18.08 2.35 -30.65
N GLU A 267 18.90 2.55 -31.70
CA GLU A 267 18.66 1.99 -33.02
C GLU A 267 18.68 0.45 -33.00
N TYR A 268 19.64 -0.16 -32.29
CA TYR A 268 19.70 -1.60 -32.09
C TYR A 268 18.46 -2.13 -31.38
N ILE A 269 18.04 -1.47 -30.28
CA ILE A 269 16.81 -1.81 -29.56
C ILE A 269 15.59 -1.69 -30.48
N ASN A 270 15.57 -0.73 -31.41
CA ASN A 270 14.47 -0.57 -32.35
C ASN A 270 14.36 -1.75 -33.34
N LYS A 271 15.50 -2.34 -33.73
CA LYS A 271 15.57 -3.52 -34.62
C LYS A 271 15.14 -4.83 -33.95
N LEU A 272 15.10 -4.90 -32.62
CA LEU A 272 14.66 -6.12 -31.91
C LEU A 272 13.17 -6.41 -32.14
N ASN A 273 12.81 -7.68 -32.29
CA ASN A 273 11.40 -8.09 -32.25
C ASN A 273 10.84 -8.04 -30.81
N ALA A 274 9.51 -8.08 -30.67
CA ALA A 274 8.83 -7.95 -29.38
C ALA A 274 9.31 -8.98 -28.33
N ARG A 275 9.59 -10.22 -28.76
CA ARG A 275 10.07 -11.29 -27.88
C ARG A 275 11.50 -11.05 -27.41
N GLN A 276 12.40 -10.67 -28.33
CA GLN A 276 13.78 -10.33 -28.00
C GLN A 276 13.85 -9.16 -27.02
N PHE A 277 13.07 -8.10 -27.27
CA PHE A 277 13.01 -6.95 -26.37
C PHE A 277 12.42 -7.31 -24.99
N LYS A 278 11.33 -8.10 -24.94
CA LYS A 278 10.77 -8.59 -23.67
C LYS A 278 11.85 -9.32 -22.86
N ASN A 279 12.57 -10.24 -23.49
CA ASN A 279 13.62 -11.01 -22.83
C ASN A 279 14.80 -10.13 -22.37
N LEU A 280 15.17 -9.13 -23.16
CA LEU A 280 16.18 -8.13 -22.77
C LEU A 280 15.73 -7.34 -21.53
N ALA A 281 14.52 -6.78 -21.54
CA ALA A 281 13.98 -6.02 -20.41
C ALA A 281 13.90 -6.88 -19.15
N THR A 282 13.40 -8.12 -19.27
CA THR A 282 13.42 -9.10 -18.17
C THR A 282 14.83 -9.38 -17.66
N TYR A 283 15.81 -9.51 -18.55
CA TYR A 283 17.20 -9.74 -18.15
C TYR A 283 17.77 -8.55 -17.37
N ILE A 284 17.53 -7.32 -17.83
CA ILE A 284 17.94 -6.09 -17.14
C ILE A 284 17.33 -6.06 -15.73
N CYS A 285 16.03 -6.37 -15.58
CA CYS A 285 15.39 -6.50 -14.27
C CYS A 285 16.09 -7.52 -13.35
N LYS A 286 16.60 -8.62 -13.91
CA LYS A 286 17.22 -9.72 -13.13
C LYS A 286 18.62 -9.41 -12.63
N LEU A 287 19.32 -8.45 -13.22
CA LEU A 287 20.74 -8.20 -12.93
C LEU A 287 20.97 -7.55 -11.57
N ASN A 288 19.98 -6.80 -11.08
CA ASN A 288 20.00 -6.10 -9.79
C ASN A 288 21.28 -5.29 -9.51
N LYS A 289 21.95 -4.86 -10.58
CA LYS A 289 23.16 -4.02 -10.57
C LYS A 289 23.08 -3.08 -11.76
N SER A 290 23.69 -1.91 -11.63
CA SER A 290 23.79 -0.96 -12.75
C SER A 290 24.68 -1.53 -13.85
N ILE A 291 24.25 -1.35 -15.11
CA ILE A 291 25.00 -1.76 -16.29
C ILE A 291 25.05 -0.58 -17.26
N ALA A 292 26.22 -0.38 -17.87
CA ALA A 292 26.37 0.47 -19.04
C ALA A 292 26.13 -0.40 -20.28
N LEU A 293 25.04 -0.17 -21.01
CA LEU A 293 24.76 -0.93 -22.23
C LEU A 293 25.68 -0.48 -23.38
N SER A 294 26.19 -1.45 -24.12
CA SER A 294 26.73 -1.28 -25.47
C SER A 294 26.03 -2.24 -26.45
N VAL A 295 26.14 -1.96 -27.75
CA VAL A 295 25.56 -2.85 -28.79
C VAL A 295 26.11 -4.27 -28.67
N ASP A 296 27.41 -4.44 -28.42
CA ASP A 296 28.05 -5.75 -28.22
C ASP A 296 27.47 -6.53 -27.02
N GLU A 297 27.15 -5.83 -25.93
CA GLU A 297 26.53 -6.47 -24.77
C GLU A 297 25.09 -6.87 -25.05
N LEU A 298 24.33 -6.01 -25.73
CA LEU A 298 22.97 -6.31 -26.16
C LEU A 298 22.93 -7.54 -27.08
N GLU A 299 23.84 -7.64 -28.04
CA GLU A 299 23.96 -8.80 -28.92
C GLU A 299 24.23 -10.09 -28.14
N LYS A 300 25.15 -10.06 -27.17
CA LYS A 300 25.44 -11.21 -26.30
C LYS A 300 24.19 -11.64 -25.51
N ILE A 301 23.43 -10.67 -24.99
CA ILE A 301 22.21 -10.93 -24.22
C ILE A 301 21.12 -11.52 -25.11
N VAL A 302 20.86 -10.89 -26.26
CA VAL A 302 19.83 -11.33 -27.21
C VAL A 302 20.16 -12.69 -27.79
N LYS A 303 21.43 -12.99 -28.09
CA LYS A 303 21.86 -14.32 -28.55
C LYS A 303 21.65 -15.40 -27.49
N LYS A 304 21.89 -15.07 -26.21
CA LYS A 304 21.77 -16.00 -25.09
C LYS A 304 20.33 -16.23 -24.62
N TYR A 305 19.50 -15.19 -24.63
CA TYR A 305 18.16 -15.22 -24.01
C TYR A 305 17.01 -14.95 -24.99
N GLY A 306 17.27 -14.45 -26.20
CA GLY A 306 16.24 -14.06 -27.18
C GLY A 306 15.34 -15.21 -27.66
N LYS A 307 15.77 -16.46 -27.51
CA LYS A 307 14.98 -17.66 -27.87
C LYS A 307 14.14 -18.26 -26.72
N ARG A 308 14.27 -17.76 -25.49
CA ARG A 308 13.54 -18.31 -24.33
C ARG A 308 12.14 -17.71 -24.23
N ASN A 309 11.17 -18.47 -23.73
CA ASN A 309 9.89 -17.92 -23.29
C ASN A 309 10.01 -17.52 -21.81
N LEU A 310 10.41 -16.27 -21.57
CA LEU A 310 10.49 -15.75 -20.22
C LEU A 310 9.12 -15.19 -19.80
N HIS A 311 8.58 -15.72 -18.71
CA HIS A 311 7.39 -15.25 -17.99
C HIS A 311 6.06 -15.40 -18.75
N ALA A 312 5.34 -16.47 -18.40
CA ALA A 312 3.90 -16.57 -18.60
C ALA A 312 3.19 -15.74 -17.52
N VAL A 313 2.18 -14.96 -17.91
CA VAL A 313 1.28 -14.31 -16.95
C VAL A 313 0.38 -15.41 -16.37
N PRO A 314 0.31 -15.58 -15.04
CA PRO A 314 -0.61 -16.49 -14.38
C PRO A 314 -2.04 -16.42 -14.94
N THR A 315 -2.72 -17.55 -15.10
CA THR A 315 -4.15 -17.57 -15.46
C THR A 315 -4.96 -16.72 -14.46
N GLY A 316 -5.85 -15.87 -14.97
CA GLY A 316 -6.65 -14.94 -14.15
C GLY A 316 -5.91 -13.68 -13.70
N CYS A 317 -4.65 -13.49 -14.08
CA CYS A 317 -3.88 -12.26 -13.85
C CYS A 317 -3.64 -11.51 -15.16
N ILE A 318 -3.29 -10.22 -15.04
CA ILE A 318 -2.93 -9.34 -16.15
C ILE A 318 -1.69 -8.52 -15.79
N GLU A 319 -0.84 -8.27 -16.78
CA GLU A 319 0.37 -7.45 -16.65
C GLU A 319 0.02 -5.99 -16.95
N ILE A 320 0.20 -5.09 -15.98
CA ILE A 320 -0.16 -3.67 -16.05
C ILE A 320 1.05 -2.79 -15.75
N LYS A 321 1.20 -1.68 -16.49
CA LYS A 321 2.25 -0.68 -16.23
C LYS A 321 1.97 0.10 -14.96
N LYS A 322 3.01 0.41 -14.18
CA LYS A 322 2.89 1.16 -12.93
C LYS A 322 3.80 2.38 -12.92
N VAL A 323 3.25 3.50 -12.43
CA VAL A 323 3.97 4.75 -12.16
C VAL A 323 3.66 5.21 -10.75
N ALA A 324 4.67 5.71 -10.04
CA ALA A 324 4.47 6.47 -8.81
C ALA A 324 4.70 7.96 -9.09
N ILE A 325 3.79 8.79 -8.59
CA ILE A 325 3.86 10.23 -8.67
C ILE A 325 4.11 10.74 -7.25
N THR A 326 5.18 11.50 -7.12
CA THR A 326 5.61 12.15 -5.88
C THR A 326 5.41 13.66 -6.00
N PRO A 327 5.57 14.45 -4.92
CA PRO A 327 5.53 15.91 -5.02
C PRO A 327 6.41 16.49 -6.11
N THR A 328 7.58 15.89 -6.38
CA THR A 328 8.56 16.43 -7.34
C THR A 328 8.84 15.56 -8.56
N ARG A 329 8.58 14.24 -8.51
CA ARG A 329 9.00 13.28 -9.55
C ARG A 329 7.89 12.34 -10.03
N THR A 330 8.05 11.85 -11.27
CA THR A 330 7.27 10.75 -11.87
C THR A 330 8.20 9.54 -12.05
N ILE A 331 7.91 8.43 -11.38
CA ILE A 331 8.79 7.26 -11.31
C ILE A 331 8.11 6.06 -11.97
N CYS A 332 8.66 5.60 -13.10
CA CYS A 332 8.21 4.39 -13.79
C CYS A 332 8.72 3.11 -13.10
N PHE A 333 7.81 2.15 -12.91
CA PHE A 333 8.11 0.82 -12.42
C PHE A 333 7.88 -0.21 -13.52
N PHE A 334 8.68 -1.27 -13.51
CA PHE A 334 8.43 -2.43 -14.36
C PHE A 334 7.02 -2.97 -14.14
N ASP A 335 6.49 -3.58 -15.19
CA ASP A 335 5.12 -4.07 -15.24
C ASP A 335 4.77 -4.92 -14.01
N GLU A 336 3.63 -4.64 -13.41
CA GLU A 336 3.07 -5.33 -12.26
C GLU A 336 2.09 -6.40 -12.74
N ILE A 337 2.23 -7.63 -12.24
CA ILE A 337 1.23 -8.67 -12.45
C ILE A 337 0.18 -8.49 -11.35
N VAL A 338 -1.06 -8.23 -11.75
CA VAL A 338 -2.20 -8.03 -10.84
C VAL A 338 -3.30 -9.05 -11.15
N PRO A 339 -4.11 -9.47 -10.15
CA PRO A 339 -5.34 -10.18 -10.43
C PRO A 339 -6.21 -9.39 -11.41
N SER A 340 -6.88 -10.10 -12.31
CA SER A 340 -7.77 -9.46 -13.27
C SER A 340 -9.08 -9.03 -12.61
N ASN A 341 -9.75 -8.05 -13.21
CA ASN A 341 -11.07 -7.57 -12.80
C ASN A 341 -11.94 -7.39 -14.05
N ARG A 342 -13.23 -7.06 -13.86
CA ARG A 342 -14.20 -6.95 -14.95
C ARG A 342 -13.70 -6.07 -16.09
N VAL A 343 -13.26 -4.86 -15.76
CA VAL A 343 -12.85 -3.85 -16.75
C VAL A 343 -11.60 -4.31 -17.50
N LEU A 344 -10.60 -4.83 -16.78
CA LEU A 344 -9.38 -5.32 -17.41
C LEU A 344 -9.62 -6.57 -18.28
N ARG A 345 -10.59 -7.42 -17.94
CA ARG A 345 -11.00 -8.56 -18.79
C ARG A 345 -11.72 -8.10 -20.04
N GLU A 346 -12.70 -7.21 -19.90
CA GLU A 346 -13.52 -6.74 -21.02
C GLU A 346 -12.68 -5.98 -22.05
N PHE A 347 -11.65 -5.27 -21.60
CA PHE A 347 -10.76 -4.45 -22.44
C PHE A 347 -9.33 -5.01 -22.53
N ASP A 348 -9.11 -6.34 -22.42
CA ASP A 348 -7.76 -6.94 -22.46
C ASP A 348 -6.99 -6.61 -23.75
N GLU A 349 -7.69 -6.47 -24.87
CA GLU A 349 -7.10 -6.05 -26.16
C GLU A 349 -6.37 -4.69 -26.03
N TYR A 350 -6.86 -3.81 -25.16
CA TYR A 350 -6.31 -2.47 -24.91
C TYR A 350 -5.44 -2.40 -23.64
N LYS A 351 -5.00 -3.53 -23.07
CA LYS A 351 -4.22 -3.56 -21.82
C LYS A 351 -2.98 -2.66 -21.80
N HIS A 352 -2.40 -2.39 -22.97
CA HIS A 352 -1.23 -1.51 -23.09
C HIS A 352 -1.55 -0.02 -22.95
N GLU A 353 -2.83 0.36 -23.01
CA GLU A 353 -3.33 1.72 -22.78
C GLU A 353 -3.66 2.00 -21.31
N PHE A 354 -3.73 0.95 -20.47
CA PHE A 354 -3.92 1.10 -19.02
C PHE A 354 -2.61 1.43 -18.32
N LEU A 355 -2.69 2.36 -17.36
CA LEU A 355 -1.59 2.76 -16.50
C LEU A 355 -2.07 2.84 -15.06
N ARG A 356 -1.44 2.09 -14.15
CA ARG A 356 -1.66 2.23 -12.72
C ARG A 356 -0.80 3.37 -12.18
N VAL A 357 -1.43 4.36 -11.57
CA VAL A 357 -0.77 5.52 -10.96
C VAL A 357 -0.91 5.42 -9.44
N THR A 358 0.16 5.69 -8.70
CA THR A 358 0.18 5.73 -7.22
C THR A 358 0.73 7.07 -6.77
N PHE A 359 0.03 7.78 -5.88
CA PHE A 359 0.46 9.05 -5.31
C PHE A 359 1.10 8.82 -3.94
N CYS A 360 2.36 9.19 -3.78
CA CYS A 360 3.19 8.86 -2.61
C CYS A 360 4.15 10.01 -2.26
N ASP A 361 4.84 9.94 -1.12
CA ASP A 361 5.92 10.86 -0.76
C ASP A 361 7.20 10.57 -1.56
N GLU A 362 8.24 11.37 -1.35
CA GLU A 362 9.54 11.20 -2.01
C GLU A 362 10.28 9.90 -1.63
N ASN A 363 9.88 9.27 -0.53
CA ASN A 363 10.37 7.96 -0.06
C ASN A 363 9.47 6.81 -0.52
N LEU A 364 8.54 7.08 -1.45
CA LEU A 364 7.52 6.16 -1.95
C LEU A 364 6.50 5.70 -0.90
N LYS A 365 6.43 6.31 0.28
CA LYS A 365 5.44 6.02 1.31
C LYS A 365 4.09 6.64 0.99
N LYS A 366 3.00 6.04 1.49
CA LYS A 366 1.64 6.58 1.36
C LYS A 366 1.57 7.98 1.97
N LEU A 367 0.97 8.93 1.25
CA LEU A 367 0.67 10.27 1.79
C LEU A 367 -0.35 10.14 2.92
N THR A 368 -0.05 10.70 4.10
CA THR A 368 -0.94 10.71 5.28
C THR A 368 -1.11 12.11 5.84
N GLN A 369 -2.23 12.38 6.53
CA GLN A 369 -2.55 13.71 7.07
C GLN A 369 -1.48 14.28 8.02
N GLN A 370 -0.68 13.45 8.68
CA GLN A 370 0.28 13.92 9.69
C GLN A 370 1.51 14.64 9.10
N GLU A 371 1.74 14.52 7.80
CA GLU A 371 3.00 14.96 7.18
C GLU A 371 2.86 16.18 6.28
N TRP A 372 1.63 16.66 5.98
CA TRP A 372 1.43 17.68 4.94
C TRP A 372 0.45 18.78 5.35
N THR A 373 0.97 20.00 5.47
CA THR A 373 0.27 21.22 5.03
C THR A 373 1.17 21.90 4.02
N ILE A 374 1.05 21.50 2.76
CA ILE A 374 1.62 22.23 1.63
C ILE A 374 0.57 22.17 0.53
N GLU A 375 -0.18 23.25 0.35
CA GLU A 375 -1.24 23.38 -0.67
C GLU A 375 -0.75 22.92 -2.07
N GLY A 376 0.56 23.07 -2.37
CA GLY A 376 1.16 22.64 -3.63
C GLY A 376 1.18 21.13 -3.92
N VAL A 377 1.18 20.24 -2.93
CA VAL A 377 1.16 18.77 -3.19
C VAL A 377 -0.24 18.35 -3.65
N THR A 378 -1.28 18.86 -2.98
CA THR A 378 -2.67 18.61 -3.35
C THR A 378 -3.01 19.21 -4.70
N ASP A 379 -2.42 20.36 -5.03
CA ASP A 379 -2.61 21.01 -6.34
C ASP A 379 -2.06 20.15 -7.48
N ARG A 380 -0.82 19.64 -7.36
CA ARG A 380 -0.24 18.73 -8.37
C ARG A 380 -1.11 17.49 -8.60
N ILE A 381 -1.56 16.84 -7.53
CA ILE A 381 -2.42 15.65 -7.63
C ILE A 381 -3.75 16.02 -8.31
N SER A 382 -4.35 17.15 -7.92
CA SER A 382 -5.58 17.66 -8.51
C SER A 382 -5.41 17.93 -10.02
N THR A 383 -4.37 18.65 -10.43
CA THR A 383 -4.07 18.93 -11.85
C THR A 383 -3.91 17.64 -12.65
N ILE A 384 -3.15 16.67 -12.15
CA ILE A 384 -2.93 15.39 -12.84
C ILE A 384 -4.24 14.61 -12.99
N LEU A 385 -5.10 14.61 -11.96
CA LEU A 385 -6.41 13.96 -12.04
C LEU A 385 -7.35 14.68 -13.02
N GLN A 386 -7.32 16.02 -13.05
CA GLN A 386 -8.19 16.83 -13.91
C GLN A 386 -7.77 16.75 -15.38
N ASP A 387 -6.51 17.06 -15.66
CA ASP A 387 -5.99 17.29 -17.00
C ASP A 387 -5.29 16.07 -17.59
N GLY A 388 -4.94 15.08 -16.76
CA GLY A 388 -4.07 13.98 -17.15
C GLY A 388 -2.60 14.40 -17.21
N PHE A 389 -1.76 13.54 -17.77
CA PHE A 389 -0.33 13.81 -17.97
C PHE A 389 0.23 13.01 -19.15
N SER A 390 1.32 13.51 -19.74
CA SER A 390 2.01 12.84 -20.83
C SER A 390 3.18 12.01 -20.32
N LEU A 391 3.32 10.80 -20.85
CA LEU A 391 4.41 9.88 -20.54
C LEU A 391 4.80 9.08 -21.79
N CYS A 392 6.08 9.12 -22.18
CA CYS A 392 6.62 8.38 -23.32
C CYS A 392 5.80 8.55 -24.63
N GLY A 393 5.38 9.80 -24.91
CA GLY A 393 4.59 10.14 -26.10
C GLY A 393 3.09 9.81 -26.04
N LYS A 394 2.58 9.28 -24.92
CA LYS A 394 1.15 9.03 -24.71
C LYS A 394 0.57 9.96 -23.64
N THR A 395 -0.68 10.37 -23.82
CA THR A 395 -1.43 11.16 -22.83
C THR A 395 -2.36 10.24 -22.05
N PHE A 396 -2.19 10.23 -20.74
CA PHE A 396 -2.99 9.41 -19.82
C PHE A 396 -4.00 10.27 -19.09
N THR A 397 -5.26 9.87 -19.13
CA THR A 397 -6.37 10.55 -18.45
C THR A 397 -6.95 9.67 -17.34
N PHE A 398 -7.48 10.29 -16.29
CA PHE A 398 -8.07 9.56 -15.16
C PHE A 398 -9.18 8.62 -15.65
N LEU A 399 -9.11 7.34 -15.28
CA LEU A 399 -10.15 6.35 -15.58
C LEU A 399 -11.07 6.16 -14.37
N ALA A 400 -10.58 5.45 -13.34
CA ALA A 400 -11.25 5.08 -12.11
C ALA A 400 -10.28 4.29 -11.21
N GLY A 401 -10.72 3.77 -10.06
CA GLY A 401 -9.94 2.84 -9.25
C GLY A 401 -10.83 2.04 -8.30
N SER A 402 -10.31 0.94 -7.77
CA SER A 402 -10.99 0.13 -6.75
C SER A 402 -10.92 0.80 -5.37
N GLY A 403 -11.76 0.35 -4.43
CA GLY A 403 -11.74 0.86 -3.05
C GLY A 403 -10.41 0.61 -2.33
N SER A 404 -9.75 -0.51 -2.65
CA SER A 404 -8.39 -0.79 -2.15
C SER A 404 -7.36 0.17 -2.73
N GLN A 405 -7.49 0.55 -4.01
CA GLN A 405 -6.59 1.50 -4.64
C GLN A 405 -6.77 2.90 -4.06
N LEU A 406 -7.99 3.35 -3.77
CA LEU A 406 -8.23 4.62 -3.06
C LEU A 406 -7.47 4.67 -1.72
N LYS A 407 -7.52 3.58 -0.95
CA LYS A 407 -6.79 3.44 0.33
C LYS A 407 -5.28 3.43 0.17
N GLU A 408 -4.76 3.13 -1.02
CA GLU A 408 -3.35 3.19 -1.37
C GLU A 408 -2.94 4.49 -2.06
N ASN A 409 -3.87 5.46 -2.18
CA ASN A 409 -3.69 6.66 -3.00
C ASN A 409 -3.33 6.29 -4.46
N SER A 410 -3.96 5.25 -5.02
CA SER A 410 -3.73 4.74 -6.37
C SER A 410 -5.01 4.73 -7.20
N CYS A 411 -4.88 4.80 -8.52
CA CYS A 411 -5.98 4.65 -9.47
C CYS A 411 -5.44 4.24 -10.86
N TYR A 412 -6.35 3.89 -11.75
CA TYR A 412 -6.06 3.66 -13.16
C TYR A 412 -6.25 4.94 -13.97
N PHE A 413 -5.31 5.13 -14.90
CA PHE A 413 -5.41 6.06 -16.00
C PHE A 413 -5.46 5.26 -17.30
N PHE A 414 -6.01 5.89 -18.35
CA PHE A 414 -6.15 5.30 -19.67
C PHE A 414 -5.69 6.27 -20.75
N SER A 415 -4.97 5.76 -21.74
CA SER A 415 -4.56 6.48 -22.94
C SER A 415 -5.60 6.27 -24.04
N ASN A 416 -6.35 7.32 -24.36
CA ASN A 416 -7.41 7.27 -25.36
C ASN A 416 -6.84 6.95 -26.74
N ASN A 417 -7.58 6.18 -27.53
CA ASN A 417 -7.28 5.90 -28.94
C ASN A 417 -8.53 6.06 -29.81
N GLU A 418 -8.42 5.78 -31.10
CA GLU A 418 -9.50 5.95 -32.09
C GLU A 418 -10.70 5.02 -31.84
N HIS A 419 -10.54 3.93 -31.08
CA HIS A 419 -11.56 2.91 -30.85
C HIS A 419 -12.16 2.95 -29.44
N VAL A 420 -11.35 3.28 -28.43
CA VAL A 420 -11.75 3.25 -27.02
C VAL A 420 -11.19 4.47 -26.28
N THR A 421 -12.04 5.09 -25.49
CA THR A 421 -11.69 6.18 -24.58
C THR A 421 -12.03 5.83 -23.13
N ALA A 422 -11.45 6.56 -22.19
CA ALA A 422 -11.76 6.42 -20.76
C ALA A 422 -13.26 6.64 -20.46
N ASP A 423 -13.93 7.53 -21.20
CA ASP A 423 -15.37 7.78 -21.05
C ASP A 423 -16.20 6.61 -21.53
N MET A 424 -15.88 6.03 -22.70
CA MET A 424 -16.56 4.83 -23.21
C MET A 424 -16.43 3.65 -22.24
N ILE A 425 -15.25 3.47 -21.62
CA ILE A 425 -15.06 2.44 -20.59
C ILE A 425 -15.98 2.69 -19.39
N ARG A 426 -16.09 3.94 -18.91
CA ARG A 426 -16.99 4.30 -17.80
C ARG A 426 -18.46 4.10 -18.14
N GLU A 427 -18.89 4.47 -19.35
CA GLU A 427 -20.26 4.26 -19.84
C GLU A 427 -20.64 2.77 -19.85
N LYS A 428 -19.70 1.90 -20.25
CA LYS A 428 -19.90 0.45 -20.20
C LYS A 428 -20.02 -0.13 -18.78
N MET A 429 -19.47 0.53 -17.76
CA MET A 429 -19.57 0.05 -16.38
C MET A 429 -21.04 0.05 -15.92
N GLY A 430 -21.80 1.09 -16.25
CA GLY A 430 -23.22 1.24 -15.90
C GLY A 430 -23.66 2.70 -15.81
N ASN A 431 -24.91 2.91 -15.40
CA ASN A 431 -25.48 4.25 -15.19
C ASN A 431 -25.20 4.75 -13.76
N PHE A 432 -24.54 5.91 -13.66
CA PHE A 432 -24.20 6.59 -12.41
C PHE A 432 -24.86 7.98 -12.25
N GLU A 433 -25.87 8.31 -13.06
CA GLU A 433 -26.52 9.64 -13.05
C GLU A 433 -27.20 9.97 -11.71
N ASN A 434 -27.67 8.95 -10.99
CA ASN A 434 -28.39 9.10 -9.72
C ASN A 434 -27.47 9.19 -8.48
N MET A 435 -26.18 9.45 -8.66
CA MET A 435 -25.24 9.51 -7.53
C MET A 435 -25.34 10.83 -6.77
N THR A 436 -25.37 10.75 -5.43
CA THR A 436 -25.58 11.92 -4.54
C THR A 436 -24.28 12.57 -4.03
N SER A 437 -23.13 11.93 -4.21
CA SER A 437 -21.83 12.52 -3.90
C SER A 437 -20.70 11.91 -4.74
N GLY A 438 -19.58 12.62 -4.87
CA GLY A 438 -18.38 12.11 -5.54
C GLY A 438 -17.84 10.82 -4.90
N ALA A 439 -17.98 10.68 -3.57
CA ALA A 439 -17.63 9.47 -2.83
C ALA A 439 -18.48 8.26 -3.24
N LYS A 440 -19.81 8.41 -3.26
CA LYS A 440 -20.70 7.34 -3.70
C LYS A 440 -20.43 6.98 -5.15
N TYR A 441 -20.25 7.97 -6.02
CA TYR A 441 -19.93 7.72 -7.43
C TYR A 441 -18.62 6.94 -7.55
N TYR A 442 -17.53 7.37 -6.89
CA TYR A 442 -16.28 6.61 -6.85
C TYR A 442 -16.51 5.17 -6.38
N ALA A 443 -17.22 4.97 -5.26
CA ALA A 443 -17.51 3.65 -4.71
C ALA A 443 -18.35 2.75 -5.64
N ARG A 444 -19.16 3.32 -6.55
CA ARG A 444 -19.90 2.55 -7.56
C ARG A 444 -19.01 2.13 -8.72
N MET A 445 -18.19 3.02 -9.26
CA MET A 445 -17.17 2.67 -10.26
C MET A 445 -16.18 1.63 -9.72
N ALA A 446 -15.75 1.79 -8.48
CA ALA A 446 -14.78 0.92 -7.82
C ALA A 446 -15.20 -0.55 -7.77
N GLN A 447 -16.50 -0.85 -7.79
CA GLN A 447 -16.99 -2.22 -7.78
C GLN A 447 -16.60 -2.99 -9.04
N CYS A 448 -16.48 -2.32 -10.19
CA CYS A 448 -16.06 -2.91 -11.47
C CYS A 448 -14.56 -3.26 -11.50
N PHE A 449 -13.77 -2.71 -10.58
CA PHE A 449 -12.34 -2.97 -10.42
C PHE A 449 -12.03 -3.89 -9.23
N SER A 450 -13.03 -4.58 -8.69
CA SER A 450 -12.78 -5.59 -7.65
C SER A 450 -12.07 -6.79 -8.27
N ASP A 451 -10.98 -7.24 -7.65
CA ASP A 451 -10.30 -8.48 -8.03
C ASP A 451 -11.30 -9.64 -7.94
N SER A 452 -11.58 -10.28 -9.07
CA SER A 452 -12.65 -11.27 -9.17
C SER A 452 -12.37 -12.26 -10.28
N THR A 453 -12.96 -13.46 -10.17
CA THR A 453 -12.98 -14.43 -11.27
C THR A 453 -14.40 -14.50 -11.82
N THR A 454 -14.56 -14.36 -13.14
CA THR A 454 -15.85 -14.60 -13.79
C THR A 454 -16.20 -16.07 -13.60
N ALA A 455 -17.36 -16.31 -13.00
CA ALA A 455 -17.84 -17.65 -12.70
C ALA A 455 -18.87 -18.14 -13.71
N VAL A 456 -19.93 -17.34 -13.88
CA VAL A 456 -21.13 -17.75 -14.60
C VAL A 456 -21.69 -16.55 -15.35
N GLU A 457 -22.08 -16.73 -16.61
CA GLU A 457 -22.92 -15.75 -17.32
C GLU A 457 -24.38 -16.09 -17.06
N LEU A 458 -25.12 -15.15 -16.45
CA LEU A 458 -26.54 -15.33 -16.15
C LEU A 458 -27.40 -14.80 -17.31
N LYS A 459 -28.52 -15.48 -17.55
CA LYS A 459 -29.59 -14.92 -18.39
C LYS A 459 -30.40 -13.91 -17.59
N LYS A 460 -31.02 -12.94 -18.27
CA LYS A 460 -31.82 -11.90 -17.59
C LYS A 460 -32.99 -12.50 -16.81
N GLU A 461 -33.57 -13.59 -17.30
CA GLU A 461 -34.69 -14.28 -16.66
C GLU A 461 -34.26 -15.07 -15.42
N GLU A 462 -32.97 -15.41 -15.30
CA GLU A 462 -32.40 -16.07 -14.12
C GLU A 462 -32.11 -15.06 -13.00
N MET A 463 -32.09 -13.76 -13.29
CA MET A 463 -31.80 -12.67 -12.35
C MET A 463 -33.10 -12.07 -11.78
N ILE A 464 -33.51 -12.56 -10.62
CA ILE A 464 -34.78 -12.18 -9.98
C ILE A 464 -34.50 -11.14 -8.90
N GLU A 465 -35.16 -9.97 -8.98
CA GLU A 465 -35.09 -8.95 -7.93
C GLU A 465 -36.17 -9.22 -6.88
N VAL A 466 -35.79 -9.25 -5.59
CA VAL A 466 -36.69 -9.52 -4.45
C VAL A 466 -36.64 -8.38 -3.43
N ASP A 467 -37.73 -8.20 -2.68
CA ASP A 467 -37.77 -7.22 -1.59
C ASP A 467 -36.83 -7.62 -0.44
N ASP A 468 -36.21 -6.63 0.19
CA ASP A 468 -35.46 -6.86 1.43
C ASP A 468 -36.40 -7.22 2.57
N LEU A 469 -35.98 -8.18 3.39
CA LEU A 469 -36.62 -8.47 4.67
C LEU A 469 -36.25 -7.37 5.66
N LYS A 470 -37.23 -6.83 6.39
CA LYS A 470 -37.07 -5.68 7.28
C LYS A 470 -37.73 -5.89 8.63
N THR A 471 -37.30 -5.13 9.62
CA THR A 471 -37.94 -5.08 10.95
C THR A 471 -39.38 -4.55 10.86
N ALA A 472 -40.18 -4.79 11.90
CA ALA A 472 -41.60 -4.40 11.91
C ALA A 472 -41.80 -2.88 11.72
N ASP A 473 -40.89 -2.06 12.26
CA ASP A 473 -40.85 -0.61 12.09
C ASP A 473 -40.18 -0.16 10.77
N GLY A 474 -39.59 -1.09 10.03
CA GLY A 474 -38.82 -0.83 8.81
C GLY A 474 -37.48 -0.13 9.03
N ALA A 475 -37.02 0.03 10.28
CA ALA A 475 -35.78 0.75 10.58
C ALA A 475 -34.53 0.01 10.10
N TYR A 476 -34.55 -1.33 10.11
CA TYR A 476 -33.40 -2.15 9.72
C TYR A 476 -33.78 -3.21 8.68
N LEU A 477 -32.80 -3.58 7.87
CA LEU A 477 -32.90 -4.69 6.92
C LEU A 477 -32.19 -5.92 7.50
N TYR A 478 -32.86 -7.06 7.49
CA TYR A 478 -32.24 -8.35 7.81
C TYR A 478 -31.35 -8.86 6.67
N THR A 479 -31.67 -8.49 5.43
CA THR A 479 -31.01 -8.96 4.20
C THR A 479 -30.13 -7.90 3.54
N ASP A 480 -29.64 -6.86 4.26
CA ASP A 480 -28.81 -5.82 3.65
C ASP A 480 -27.55 -6.43 3.00
N GLY A 481 -27.53 -6.44 1.67
CA GLY A 481 -26.43 -6.98 0.89
C GLY A 481 -26.41 -8.50 0.77
N ALA A 482 -27.49 -9.23 1.05
CA ALA A 482 -27.56 -10.68 0.89
C ALA A 482 -28.74 -11.12 0.03
N GLY A 483 -28.53 -12.19 -0.75
CA GLY A 483 -29.55 -12.86 -1.56
C GLY A 483 -29.38 -14.38 -1.53
N THR A 484 -30.13 -15.08 -2.38
CA THR A 484 -30.08 -16.54 -2.50
C THR A 484 -29.86 -16.97 -3.96
N ALA A 485 -29.34 -18.19 -4.16
CA ALA A 485 -29.23 -18.80 -5.48
C ALA A 485 -29.50 -20.30 -5.42
N SER A 486 -30.01 -20.82 -6.53
CA SER A 486 -30.37 -22.23 -6.65
C SER A 486 -29.15 -23.15 -6.62
N LYS A 487 -29.39 -24.44 -6.41
CA LYS A 487 -28.33 -25.46 -6.38
C LYS A 487 -27.56 -25.52 -7.70
N GLU A 488 -28.25 -25.41 -8.84
CA GLU A 488 -27.65 -25.45 -10.16
C GLU A 488 -26.67 -24.29 -10.40
N ILE A 489 -26.92 -23.11 -9.81
CA ILE A 489 -25.97 -22.00 -9.84
C ILE A 489 -24.73 -22.31 -9.00
N PHE A 490 -24.92 -22.93 -7.83
CA PHE A 490 -23.80 -23.33 -6.97
C PHE A 490 -22.98 -24.47 -7.58
N ASP A 491 -23.59 -25.42 -8.27
CA ASP A 491 -22.90 -26.50 -8.97
C ASP A 491 -21.96 -25.92 -10.05
N ASP A 492 -22.40 -24.91 -10.80
CA ASP A 492 -21.54 -24.18 -11.74
C ASP A 492 -20.39 -23.45 -11.02
N ILE A 493 -20.67 -22.80 -9.89
CA ILE A 493 -19.65 -22.10 -9.09
C ILE A 493 -18.58 -23.08 -8.58
N VAL A 494 -18.98 -24.28 -8.16
CA VAL A 494 -18.08 -25.33 -7.66
C VAL A 494 -17.28 -25.97 -8.80
N SER A 495 -17.77 -25.91 -10.04
CA SER A 495 -17.04 -26.36 -11.23
C SER A 495 -15.82 -25.49 -11.59
N ILE A 496 -15.74 -24.28 -11.02
CA ILE A 496 -14.62 -23.35 -11.25
C ILE A 496 -13.33 -23.96 -10.71
N ARG A 497 -12.27 -23.89 -11.52
CA ARG A 497 -10.94 -24.40 -11.16
C ARG A 497 -10.48 -23.84 -9.82
N GLY A 498 -10.31 -24.74 -8.85
CA GLY A 498 -9.80 -24.40 -7.51
C GLY A 498 -10.86 -23.91 -6.51
N ALA A 499 -12.14 -23.94 -6.87
CA ALA A 499 -13.24 -23.70 -5.92
C ALA A 499 -13.35 -24.85 -4.89
N PRO A 500 -13.72 -24.56 -3.63
CA PRO A 500 -14.06 -25.60 -2.67
C PRO A 500 -15.29 -26.40 -3.13
N GLN A 501 -15.40 -27.67 -2.73
CA GLN A 501 -16.56 -28.51 -3.07
C GLN A 501 -17.77 -28.24 -2.16
N ASP A 502 -17.54 -27.90 -0.89
CA ASP A 502 -18.60 -27.63 0.09
C ASP A 502 -18.77 -26.10 0.27
N VAL A 503 -19.46 -25.45 -0.68
CA VAL A 503 -19.72 -24.00 -0.64
C VAL A 503 -21.18 -23.74 -0.30
N SER A 504 -21.42 -22.98 0.76
CA SER A 504 -22.77 -22.60 1.21
C SER A 504 -23.07 -21.13 0.99
N VAL A 505 -22.04 -20.28 0.96
CA VAL A 505 -22.16 -18.83 0.75
C VAL A 505 -21.03 -18.35 -0.14
N VAL A 506 -21.32 -17.46 -1.07
CA VAL A 506 -20.32 -16.78 -1.91
C VAL A 506 -20.48 -15.27 -1.84
N GLN A 507 -19.37 -14.54 -1.76
CA GLN A 507 -19.37 -13.09 -1.97
C GLN A 507 -19.22 -12.80 -3.46
N ILE A 508 -20.10 -11.94 -3.99
CA ILE A 508 -20.22 -11.74 -5.43
C ILE A 508 -20.17 -10.27 -5.85
N ARG A 509 -19.94 -10.10 -7.16
CA ARG A 509 -20.35 -8.94 -7.95
C ARG A 509 -21.12 -9.46 -9.16
N CYS A 510 -22.21 -8.78 -9.53
CA CYS A 510 -22.96 -9.12 -10.74
C CYS A 510 -23.55 -7.85 -11.34
N GLY A 511 -22.97 -7.34 -12.44
CA GLY A 511 -23.34 -6.02 -12.95
C GLY A 511 -23.18 -4.94 -11.86
N GLY A 512 -24.26 -4.24 -11.53
CA GLY A 512 -24.31 -3.26 -10.44
C GLY A 512 -24.73 -3.83 -9.08
N CYS A 513 -24.91 -5.15 -8.96
CA CYS A 513 -25.22 -5.84 -7.71
C CYS A 513 -23.95 -6.21 -6.94
N LYS A 514 -23.98 -5.99 -5.62
CA LYS A 514 -22.93 -6.33 -4.67
C LYS A 514 -23.56 -7.03 -3.46
N GLY A 515 -22.99 -8.16 -3.05
CA GLY A 515 -23.41 -8.80 -1.81
C GLY A 515 -22.89 -10.22 -1.63
N THR A 516 -23.59 -10.98 -0.80
CA THR A 516 -23.44 -12.44 -0.69
C THR A 516 -24.64 -13.17 -1.31
N LEU A 517 -24.41 -14.38 -1.81
CA LEU A 517 -25.45 -15.32 -2.20
C LEU A 517 -25.34 -16.57 -1.34
N THR A 518 -26.49 -17.03 -0.85
CA THR A 518 -26.63 -18.23 -0.03
C THR A 518 -27.26 -19.33 -0.85
N LEU A 519 -26.75 -20.55 -0.71
CA LEU A 519 -27.34 -21.73 -1.33
C LEU A 519 -28.74 -21.95 -0.75
N ASP A 520 -29.77 -21.84 -1.59
CA ASP A 520 -31.14 -22.14 -1.24
C ASP A 520 -31.60 -23.34 -2.08
N SER A 521 -31.63 -24.51 -1.44
CA SER A 521 -32.01 -25.77 -2.10
C SER A 521 -33.52 -25.88 -2.35
N SER A 522 -34.32 -24.93 -1.87
CA SER A 522 -35.78 -24.90 -2.11
C SER A 522 -36.16 -24.22 -3.43
N LEU A 523 -35.24 -23.43 -4.02
CA LEU A 523 -35.46 -22.78 -5.30
C LEU A 523 -35.59 -23.81 -6.44
N GLN A 524 -36.61 -23.63 -7.27
CA GLN A 524 -36.86 -24.50 -8.42
C GLN A 524 -36.22 -23.92 -9.68
N GLY A 525 -35.44 -24.75 -10.37
CA GLY A 525 -34.74 -24.36 -11.57
C GLY A 525 -33.60 -23.38 -11.28
N ARG A 526 -32.96 -22.95 -12.36
CA ARG A 526 -31.77 -22.11 -12.30
C ARG A 526 -32.14 -20.64 -12.08
N SER A 527 -31.86 -20.10 -10.89
CA SER A 527 -32.14 -18.70 -10.58
C SER A 527 -31.23 -18.12 -9.50
N VAL A 528 -31.11 -16.80 -9.52
CA VAL A 528 -30.43 -15.97 -8.50
C VAL A 528 -31.40 -14.88 -8.05
N HIS A 529 -31.69 -14.84 -6.75
CA HIS A 529 -32.58 -13.87 -6.13
C HIS A 529 -31.73 -12.78 -5.47
N PHE A 530 -31.71 -11.59 -6.07
CA PHE A 530 -31.02 -10.41 -5.56
C PHE A 530 -31.97 -9.55 -4.74
N SER A 531 -31.68 -9.35 -3.45
CA SER A 531 -32.42 -8.36 -2.66
C SER A 531 -32.14 -6.94 -3.17
N LYS A 532 -33.15 -6.06 -3.10
CA LYS A 532 -33.06 -4.66 -3.60
C LYS A 532 -31.84 -3.91 -3.06
N SER A 533 -31.49 -4.12 -1.79
CA SER A 533 -30.30 -3.53 -1.16
C SER A 533 -29.00 -3.90 -1.88
N MET A 534 -28.90 -5.05 -2.56
CA MET A 534 -27.71 -5.47 -3.29
C MET A 534 -27.46 -4.62 -4.54
N LYS A 535 -28.50 -4.10 -5.19
CA LYS A 535 -28.41 -3.35 -6.45
C LYS A 535 -27.95 -1.92 -6.17
N LYS A 536 -26.70 -1.63 -6.46
CA LYS A 536 -26.06 -0.35 -6.13
C LYS A 536 -26.14 0.67 -7.27
N PHE A 537 -26.26 0.21 -8.51
CA PHE A 537 -26.48 0.99 -9.73
C PHE A 537 -26.99 0.07 -10.85
N VAL A 538 -27.47 0.63 -11.97
CA VAL A 538 -27.92 -0.15 -13.13
C VAL A 538 -26.73 -0.43 -14.04
N SER A 539 -26.55 -1.68 -14.47
CA SER A 539 -25.46 -2.09 -15.35
C SER A 539 -25.98 -3.08 -16.40
N PRO A 540 -25.44 -3.07 -17.63
CA PRO A 540 -25.83 -4.03 -18.66
C PRO A 540 -25.23 -5.43 -18.46
N SER A 541 -24.18 -5.57 -17.63
CA SER A 541 -23.48 -6.84 -17.43
C SER A 541 -24.28 -7.82 -16.56
N THR A 542 -24.37 -9.08 -17.01
CA THR A 542 -25.00 -10.21 -16.31
C THR A 542 -23.99 -11.25 -15.81
N HIS A 543 -22.70 -10.92 -15.85
CA HIS A 543 -21.64 -11.82 -15.39
C HIS A 543 -21.62 -11.88 -13.86
N LEU A 544 -21.81 -13.08 -13.32
CA LEU A 544 -21.62 -13.39 -11.91
C LEU A 544 -20.13 -13.61 -11.65
N GLU A 545 -19.56 -12.78 -10.78
CA GLU A 545 -18.14 -12.77 -10.45
C GLU A 545 -17.96 -13.12 -8.98
N ILE A 546 -17.11 -14.12 -8.69
CA ILE A 546 -16.88 -14.59 -7.33
C ILE A 546 -15.63 -13.93 -6.76
N LEU A 547 -15.79 -13.36 -5.56
CA LEU A 547 -14.73 -12.72 -4.80
C LEU A 547 -14.23 -13.63 -3.68
N LYS A 548 -15.16 -14.34 -3.02
CA LYS A 548 -14.84 -15.17 -1.86
C LYS A 548 -15.85 -16.31 -1.71
N TYR A 549 -15.36 -17.46 -1.25
CA TYR A 549 -16.16 -18.63 -0.90
C TYR A 549 -16.27 -18.76 0.63
N SER A 550 -17.36 -19.33 1.12
CA SER A 550 -17.46 -19.84 2.49
C SER A 550 -16.42 -20.94 2.69
N GLN A 551 -15.45 -20.71 3.58
CA GLN A 551 -14.39 -21.65 3.91
C GLN A 551 -14.00 -21.48 5.37
N PHE A 552 -13.53 -22.55 6.01
CA PHE A 552 -13.04 -22.48 7.37
C PHE A 552 -11.88 -21.48 7.45
N SER A 553 -12.04 -20.45 8.29
CA SER A 553 -10.96 -19.56 8.67
C SER A 553 -10.72 -19.70 10.17
N PRO A 554 -9.48 -19.98 10.60
CA PRO A 554 -9.15 -20.11 12.02
C PRO A 554 -9.46 -18.84 12.81
N SER A 555 -9.80 -19.01 14.08
CA SER A 555 -10.07 -17.93 15.01
C SER A 555 -8.80 -17.42 15.66
N TYR A 556 -8.57 -16.11 15.57
CA TYR A 556 -7.47 -15.43 16.25
C TYR A 556 -8.01 -14.24 17.04
N LEU A 557 -7.57 -14.12 18.28
CA LEU A 557 -7.65 -12.87 19.03
C LEU A 557 -6.75 -11.81 18.38
N ASN A 558 -7.08 -10.55 18.65
CA ASN A 558 -6.24 -9.40 18.34
C ASN A 558 -6.29 -8.41 19.51
N ARG A 559 -5.45 -7.38 19.46
CA ARG A 559 -5.38 -6.36 20.52
C ARG A 559 -6.74 -5.74 20.84
N GLN A 560 -7.56 -5.45 19.83
CA GLN A 560 -8.87 -4.84 20.03
C GLN A 560 -9.83 -5.78 20.76
N ILE A 561 -9.98 -7.02 20.29
CA ILE A 561 -10.87 -8.01 20.92
C ILE A 561 -10.44 -8.29 22.36
N ILE A 562 -9.15 -8.48 22.61
CA ILE A 562 -8.63 -8.71 23.98
C ILE A 562 -8.92 -7.50 24.86
N THR A 563 -8.68 -6.27 24.36
CA THR A 563 -8.94 -5.03 25.12
C THR A 563 -10.42 -4.89 25.46
N LEU A 564 -11.32 -5.21 24.52
CA LEU A 564 -12.76 -5.19 24.73
C LEU A 564 -13.19 -6.25 25.74
N LEU A 565 -12.78 -7.50 25.57
CA LEU A 565 -13.14 -8.59 26.49
C LEU A 565 -12.60 -8.37 27.91
N SER A 566 -11.35 -7.93 28.06
CA SER A 566 -10.76 -7.54 29.35
C SER A 566 -11.54 -6.38 29.99
N SER A 567 -11.95 -5.38 29.19
CA SER A 567 -12.80 -4.28 29.68
C SER A 567 -14.19 -4.73 30.07
N LEU A 568 -14.70 -5.82 29.46
CA LEU A 568 -15.96 -6.49 29.78
C LEU A 568 -15.80 -7.57 30.87
N GLY A 569 -14.66 -7.59 31.54
CA GLY A 569 -14.39 -8.44 32.70
C GLY A 569 -14.15 -9.91 32.39
N ALA A 570 -13.69 -10.26 31.19
CA ALA A 570 -13.06 -11.56 30.94
C ALA A 570 -11.75 -11.67 31.75
N ASP A 571 -11.40 -12.88 32.16
CA ASP A 571 -10.21 -13.12 32.97
C ASP A 571 -8.92 -12.90 32.15
N ASP A 572 -8.05 -12.00 32.64
CA ASP A 572 -6.81 -11.66 31.96
C ASP A 572 -5.81 -12.84 31.95
N ASP A 573 -5.86 -13.72 32.96
CA ASP A 573 -5.01 -14.92 33.03
C ASP A 573 -5.38 -15.95 31.94
N SER A 574 -6.64 -15.99 31.53
CA SER A 574 -7.07 -16.82 30.39
C SER A 574 -6.42 -16.42 29.07
N PHE A 575 -6.19 -15.12 28.82
CA PHE A 575 -5.46 -14.68 27.62
C PHE A 575 -3.98 -15.08 27.67
N GLN A 576 -3.36 -15.03 28.85
CA GLN A 576 -1.98 -15.50 29.03
C GLN A 576 -1.89 -17.01 28.81
N ALA A 577 -2.83 -17.79 29.35
CA ALA A 577 -2.90 -19.23 29.13
C ALA A 577 -3.04 -19.58 27.64
N LEU A 578 -3.96 -18.93 26.94
CA LEU A 578 -4.13 -19.07 25.48
C LEU A 578 -2.85 -18.74 24.70
N GLN A 579 -2.18 -17.64 25.05
CA GLN A 579 -0.92 -17.27 24.41
C GLN A 579 0.16 -18.30 24.70
N ASN A 580 0.30 -18.75 25.95
CA ASN A 580 1.33 -19.73 26.34
C ASN A 580 1.13 -21.07 25.64
N GLU A 581 -0.10 -21.57 25.54
CA GLU A 581 -0.44 -22.77 24.78
C GLU A 581 -0.05 -22.65 23.31
N PHE A 582 -0.37 -21.50 22.69
CA PHE A 582 -0.05 -21.26 21.29
C PHE A 582 1.46 -21.05 21.07
N LEU A 583 2.11 -20.28 21.93
CA LEU A 583 3.55 -20.03 21.90
C LEU A 583 4.34 -21.34 22.04
N CYS A 584 3.96 -22.21 22.98
CA CYS A 584 4.59 -23.52 23.15
C CYS A 584 4.52 -24.37 21.87
N LYS A 585 3.38 -24.34 21.16
CA LYS A 585 3.24 -25.05 19.87
C LYS A 585 4.15 -24.42 18.82
N VAL A 586 4.13 -23.09 18.67
CA VAL A 586 4.92 -22.34 17.70
C VAL A 586 6.42 -22.56 17.88
N LEU A 587 6.92 -22.58 19.12
CA LEU A 587 8.33 -22.79 19.41
C LEU A 587 8.82 -24.19 18.99
N ASN A 588 7.94 -25.19 19.09
CA ASN A 588 8.24 -26.60 18.86
C ASN A 588 7.91 -27.10 17.44
N ILE A 589 7.47 -26.24 16.50
CA ILE A 589 7.11 -26.72 15.14
C ILE A 589 8.29 -27.28 14.35
N THR A 590 9.53 -26.93 14.69
CA THR A 590 10.73 -27.44 14.00
C THR A 590 11.19 -28.80 14.52
N SER A 591 10.61 -29.30 15.61
CA SER A 591 11.00 -30.55 16.27
C SER A 591 9.82 -31.51 16.50
N ASN A 592 8.58 -31.02 16.44
CA ASN A 592 7.37 -31.80 16.64
C ASN A 592 6.46 -31.72 15.40
N HIS A 593 6.29 -32.87 14.74
CA HIS A 593 5.51 -33.01 13.51
C HIS A 593 4.02 -32.66 13.70
N GLU A 594 3.41 -33.06 14.82
CA GLU A 594 1.99 -32.77 15.10
C GLU A 594 1.75 -31.28 15.31
N ASN A 595 2.63 -30.61 16.06
CA ASN A 595 2.59 -29.16 16.22
C ASN A 595 2.76 -28.46 14.88
N ALA A 596 3.74 -28.88 14.07
CA ALA A 596 3.95 -28.35 12.73
C ALA A 596 2.69 -28.50 11.86
N LEU A 597 2.05 -29.67 11.91
CA LEU A 597 0.85 -29.98 11.12
C LEU A 597 -0.34 -29.12 11.57
N LYS A 598 -0.54 -29.00 12.89
CA LYS A 598 -1.62 -28.20 13.47
C LYS A 598 -1.47 -26.72 13.13
N ILE A 599 -0.29 -26.15 13.37
CA ILE A 599 -0.01 -24.74 13.08
C ILE A 599 -0.08 -24.47 11.58
N SER A 600 0.52 -25.30 10.72
CA SER A 600 0.48 -25.08 9.27
C SER A 600 -0.94 -25.11 8.70
N LYS A 601 -1.82 -25.98 9.22
CA LYS A 601 -3.25 -25.99 8.91
C LYS A 601 -3.94 -24.70 9.35
N GLN A 602 -3.65 -24.21 10.55
CA GLN A 602 -4.27 -23.02 11.15
C GLN A 602 -3.71 -21.69 10.62
N THR A 603 -2.53 -21.69 10.03
CA THR A 603 -1.95 -20.51 9.37
C THR A 603 -2.18 -20.55 7.87
N CYS A 604 -2.95 -21.53 7.37
CA CYS A 604 -3.23 -21.77 5.96
C CYS A 604 -1.95 -21.86 5.09
N SER A 605 -0.84 -22.35 5.66
CA SER A 605 0.41 -22.54 4.91
C SER A 605 0.34 -23.86 4.15
N SER A 606 -0.39 -23.84 3.02
CA SER A 606 -0.75 -25.04 2.25
C SER A 606 0.45 -25.90 1.84
N PHE A 607 1.58 -25.26 1.51
CA PHE A 607 2.79 -25.97 1.11
C PHE A 607 3.41 -26.77 2.26
N ILE A 608 3.58 -26.15 3.44
CA ILE A 608 4.08 -26.82 4.65
C ILE A 608 3.12 -27.94 5.06
N TYR A 609 1.82 -27.65 5.10
CA TYR A 609 0.80 -28.64 5.46
C TYR A 609 0.85 -29.85 4.53
N ARG A 610 0.98 -29.64 3.22
CA ARG A 610 1.09 -30.72 2.23
C ARG A 610 2.34 -31.58 2.40
N MET A 611 3.49 -31.00 2.75
CA MET A 611 4.69 -31.79 3.06
C MET A 611 4.49 -32.65 4.31
N LEU A 612 3.89 -32.08 5.36
CA LEU A 612 3.68 -32.76 6.63
C LEU A 612 2.66 -33.92 6.51
N VAL A 613 1.50 -33.71 5.88
CA VAL A 613 0.50 -34.80 5.68
C VAL A 613 1.05 -35.95 4.83
N ASN A 614 2.06 -35.69 4.01
CA ASN A 614 2.78 -36.70 3.23
C ASN A 614 4.05 -37.21 3.94
N HIS A 615 4.10 -37.12 5.27
CA HIS A 615 5.13 -37.70 6.13
C HIS A 615 6.57 -37.22 5.85
N VAL A 616 6.73 -36.04 5.27
CA VAL A 616 8.06 -35.43 5.13
C VAL A 616 8.59 -35.09 6.53
N PRO A 617 9.80 -35.54 6.90
CA PRO A 617 10.38 -35.27 8.21
C PRO A 617 10.62 -33.76 8.44
N VAL A 618 10.35 -33.27 9.66
CA VAL A 618 10.50 -31.84 10.01
C VAL A 618 11.95 -31.34 9.95
N ASP A 619 12.91 -32.26 10.03
CA ASP A 619 14.35 -32.03 9.87
C ASP A 619 14.82 -32.08 8.41
N GLU A 620 13.92 -32.36 7.45
CA GLU A 620 14.23 -32.21 6.02
C GLU A 620 14.67 -30.76 5.76
N PRO A 621 15.82 -30.56 5.09
CA PRO A 621 16.44 -29.24 4.98
C PRO A 621 15.51 -28.11 4.52
N PHE A 622 14.67 -28.35 3.50
CA PHE A 622 13.78 -27.32 3.00
C PHE A 622 12.56 -27.12 3.89
N LEU A 623 11.90 -28.19 4.34
CA LEU A 623 10.78 -28.12 5.29
C LEU A 623 11.18 -27.40 6.59
N SER A 624 12.37 -27.71 7.11
CA SER A 624 12.93 -27.03 8.28
C SER A 624 13.07 -25.52 8.03
N ALA A 625 13.60 -25.11 6.88
CA ALA A 625 13.67 -23.69 6.50
C ALA A 625 12.28 -23.03 6.45
N LEU A 626 11.27 -23.71 5.87
CA LEU A 626 9.89 -23.23 5.82
C LEU A 626 9.27 -23.09 7.22
N LEU A 627 9.50 -24.07 8.10
CA LEU A 627 9.04 -24.07 9.48
C LEU A 627 9.72 -22.98 10.32
N HIS A 628 11.01 -22.74 10.11
CA HIS A 628 11.72 -21.62 10.73
C HIS A 628 11.11 -20.27 10.33
N THR A 629 10.83 -20.04 9.04
CA THR A 629 10.15 -18.83 8.57
C THR A 629 8.77 -18.69 9.19
N LEU A 630 7.99 -19.77 9.20
CA LEU A 630 6.66 -19.80 9.84
C LEU A 630 6.74 -19.43 11.32
N ARG A 631 7.69 -20.00 12.07
CA ARG A 631 7.90 -19.69 13.50
C ARG A 631 8.16 -18.20 13.72
N VAL A 632 9.12 -17.62 13.00
CA VAL A 632 9.46 -16.20 13.14
C VAL A 632 8.27 -15.32 12.80
N LYS A 633 7.51 -15.67 11.76
CA LYS A 633 6.29 -14.94 11.39
C LYS A 633 5.21 -15.01 12.46
N GLN A 634 4.93 -16.19 13.03
CA GLN A 634 3.95 -16.32 14.12
C GLN A 634 4.37 -15.52 15.37
N LEU A 635 5.65 -15.59 15.75
CA LEU A 635 6.20 -14.78 16.84
C LEU A 635 6.08 -13.26 16.56
N LYS A 636 6.32 -12.84 15.31
CA LYS A 636 6.16 -11.44 14.88
C LYS A 636 4.71 -10.98 15.00
N GLU A 637 3.74 -11.78 14.57
CA GLU A 637 2.31 -11.44 14.66
C GLU A 637 1.81 -11.46 16.12
N LEU A 638 2.30 -12.39 16.96
CA LEU A 638 2.05 -12.38 18.40
C LEU A 638 2.57 -11.08 19.03
N LYS A 639 3.84 -10.72 18.81
CA LYS A 639 4.43 -9.49 19.31
C LYS A 639 3.67 -8.24 18.82
N LYS A 640 3.48 -8.11 17.51
CA LYS A 640 2.98 -6.87 16.88
C LYS A 640 1.46 -6.70 16.94
N ARG A 641 0.69 -7.78 17.10
CA ARG A 641 -0.77 -7.75 16.95
C ARG A 641 -1.53 -8.57 17.99
N SER A 642 -0.82 -9.24 18.92
CA SER A 642 -1.43 -10.17 19.88
C SER A 642 -2.30 -11.20 19.17
N ARG A 643 -1.82 -11.70 18.02
CA ARG A 643 -2.54 -12.64 17.16
C ARG A 643 -2.52 -14.04 17.76
N ILE A 644 -3.32 -14.25 18.80
CA ILE A 644 -3.36 -15.50 19.57
C ILE A 644 -4.44 -16.42 18.98
N LEU A 645 -4.07 -17.64 18.62
CA LEU A 645 -5.00 -18.64 18.11
C LEU A 645 -5.99 -19.08 19.22
N VAL A 646 -7.27 -19.15 18.88
CA VAL A 646 -8.31 -19.75 19.73
C VAL A 646 -8.86 -20.99 19.02
N GLU A 647 -8.55 -22.18 19.55
CA GLU A 647 -8.95 -23.45 18.91
C GLU A 647 -10.46 -23.69 18.96
N LYS A 648 -11.13 -23.17 19.98
CA LYS A 648 -12.59 -23.17 20.14
C LYS A 648 -13.22 -21.94 19.47
N GLY A 649 -13.02 -21.81 18.17
CA GLY A 649 -13.60 -20.70 17.41
C GLY A 649 -13.31 -20.76 15.92
N ALA A 650 -14.00 -19.93 15.16
CA ALA A 650 -13.78 -19.71 13.74
C ALA A 650 -14.06 -18.26 13.32
N SER A 651 -13.50 -17.84 12.19
CA SER A 651 -13.94 -16.63 11.49
C SER A 651 -14.81 -17.06 10.31
N LEU A 652 -16.06 -16.63 10.26
CA LEU A 652 -17.08 -17.17 9.36
C LEU A 652 -17.75 -16.05 8.56
N ILE A 653 -18.04 -16.29 7.29
CA ILE A 653 -18.83 -15.35 6.50
C ILE A 653 -20.27 -15.32 7.01
N GLY A 654 -20.83 -14.12 7.15
CA GLY A 654 -22.22 -13.95 7.59
C GLY A 654 -23.23 -14.20 6.49
N THR A 655 -24.34 -14.83 6.84
CA THR A 655 -25.55 -14.91 6.02
C THR A 655 -26.81 -14.84 6.89
N PHE A 656 -28.00 -14.83 6.29
CA PHE A 656 -29.28 -14.79 6.96
C PHE A 656 -30.01 -16.14 6.86
N ASP A 657 -30.90 -16.38 7.82
CA ASP A 657 -31.77 -17.53 7.87
C ASP A 657 -32.93 -17.39 6.88
N HIS A 658 -32.71 -17.84 5.64
CA HIS A 658 -33.73 -17.88 4.60
C HIS A 658 -34.91 -18.81 4.93
N THR A 659 -34.80 -19.66 5.96
CA THR A 659 -35.85 -20.60 6.40
C THR A 659 -36.74 -20.03 7.51
N ASN A 660 -36.37 -18.90 8.12
CA ASN A 660 -37.08 -18.23 9.22
C ASN A 660 -37.30 -19.07 10.49
N THR A 661 -36.38 -19.98 10.80
CA THR A 661 -36.52 -20.98 11.86
C THR A 661 -35.74 -20.64 13.12
N LEU A 662 -34.69 -19.82 13.05
CA LEU A 662 -33.93 -19.35 14.22
C LEU A 662 -34.72 -18.36 15.08
N GLY A 663 -34.53 -18.39 16.41
CA GLY A 663 -35.01 -17.36 17.35
C GLY A 663 -34.21 -16.05 17.30
N GLU A 664 -34.68 -14.99 17.96
CA GLU A 664 -34.08 -13.63 17.88
C GLU A 664 -32.59 -13.55 18.29
N ASP A 665 -32.19 -14.27 19.34
CA ASP A 665 -30.80 -14.32 19.82
C ASP A 665 -30.10 -15.66 19.50
N GLU A 666 -30.67 -16.41 18.56
CA GLU A 666 -30.14 -17.70 18.12
C GLU A 666 -29.40 -17.57 16.78
N VAL A 667 -28.23 -18.19 16.71
CA VAL A 667 -27.42 -18.28 15.47
C VAL A 667 -27.18 -19.75 15.12
N TYR A 668 -26.93 -20.03 13.86
CA TYR A 668 -26.44 -21.34 13.44
C TYR A 668 -24.97 -21.24 13.01
N VAL A 669 -24.12 -22.11 13.57
CA VAL A 669 -22.67 -22.08 13.40
C VAL A 669 -22.15 -23.49 13.11
N CYS A 670 -21.67 -23.73 11.89
CA CYS A 670 -21.04 -24.99 11.51
C CYS A 670 -19.61 -24.72 10.95
N PRO A 671 -18.57 -24.81 11.79
CA PRO A 671 -17.22 -24.35 11.45
C PRO A 671 -16.38 -25.35 10.64
N SER A 672 -16.92 -26.50 10.20
CA SER A 672 -16.15 -27.42 9.36
C SER A 672 -17.02 -28.30 8.48
N SER A 673 -16.62 -28.46 7.22
CA SER A 673 -17.23 -29.41 6.28
C SER A 673 -16.92 -30.88 6.59
N ASN A 674 -15.83 -31.18 7.31
CA ASN A 674 -15.41 -32.56 7.59
C ASN A 674 -16.23 -33.23 8.70
N ASN A 675 -16.63 -32.46 9.71
CA ASN A 675 -17.42 -32.99 10.82
C ASN A 675 -18.91 -32.72 10.68
N LYS A 676 -19.36 -31.79 9.81
CA LYS A 676 -20.76 -31.37 9.54
C LYS A 676 -21.68 -31.13 10.75
N GLU A 677 -21.18 -31.28 11.97
CA GLU A 677 -21.91 -31.05 13.20
C GLU A 677 -21.85 -29.55 13.56
N PRO A 678 -23.03 -28.90 13.70
CA PRO A 678 -23.08 -27.53 14.19
C PRO A 678 -22.66 -27.48 15.66
N TYR A 679 -22.09 -26.35 16.07
CA TYR A 679 -21.86 -26.08 17.49
C TYR A 679 -23.19 -25.67 18.16
N VAL A 680 -23.46 -26.21 19.34
CA VAL A 680 -24.65 -25.90 20.14
C VAL A 680 -24.20 -25.40 21.52
N GLY A 681 -24.63 -24.20 21.89
CA GLY A 681 -24.28 -23.60 23.18
C GLY A 681 -24.00 -22.10 23.08
N PRO A 682 -23.53 -21.48 24.18
CA PRO A 682 -23.18 -20.06 24.20
C PRO A 682 -21.99 -19.76 23.30
N VAL A 683 -22.05 -18.63 22.59
CA VAL A 683 -20.99 -18.13 21.72
C VAL A 683 -20.80 -16.62 21.87
N ILE A 684 -19.57 -16.16 21.68
CA ILE A 684 -19.27 -14.75 21.42
C ILE A 684 -19.20 -14.53 19.91
N VAL A 685 -19.83 -13.47 19.43
CA VAL A 685 -19.77 -13.02 18.03
C VAL A 685 -19.37 -11.55 17.98
N THR A 686 -18.43 -11.21 17.10
CA THR A 686 -18.07 -9.83 16.78
C THR A 686 -17.54 -9.71 15.35
N LYS A 687 -17.33 -8.49 14.88
CA LYS A 687 -16.73 -8.20 13.57
C LYS A 687 -15.50 -7.31 13.74
N SER A 688 -14.38 -7.68 13.14
CA SER A 688 -13.20 -6.82 13.11
C SER A 688 -13.27 -5.81 11.95
N PRO A 689 -12.82 -4.56 12.14
CA PRO A 689 -12.38 -3.96 13.42
C PRO A 689 -13.55 -3.64 14.36
N CYS A 690 -13.42 -3.98 15.65
CA CYS A 690 -14.37 -3.64 16.71
C CYS A 690 -13.70 -2.77 17.77
N LEU A 691 -14.34 -1.66 18.13
CA LEU A 691 -13.81 -0.70 19.11
C LEU A 691 -14.84 -0.32 20.19
N HIS A 692 -16.13 -0.50 19.93
CA HIS A 692 -17.16 -0.21 20.91
C HIS A 692 -17.37 -1.44 21.80
N PRO A 693 -17.47 -1.32 23.14
CA PRO A 693 -17.73 -2.47 24.03
C PRO A 693 -18.97 -3.29 23.62
N GLY A 694 -20.01 -2.61 23.12
CA GLY A 694 -21.23 -3.25 22.62
C GLY A 694 -21.08 -4.07 21.32
N ASP A 695 -19.93 -4.01 20.64
CA ASP A 695 -19.64 -4.80 19.44
C ASP A 695 -19.42 -6.28 19.75
N ILE A 696 -19.17 -6.63 21.01
CA ILE A 696 -19.06 -8.02 21.48
C ILE A 696 -20.47 -8.50 21.84
N ARG A 697 -20.97 -9.49 21.10
CA ARG A 697 -22.31 -10.07 21.31
C ARG A 697 -22.20 -11.46 21.92
N PHE A 698 -22.94 -11.68 23.00
CA PHE A 698 -23.11 -13.01 23.60
C PHE A 698 -24.44 -13.59 23.11
N LEU A 699 -24.39 -14.72 22.40
CA LEU A 699 -25.51 -15.32 21.67
C LEU A 699 -25.58 -16.82 21.93
N LYS A 700 -26.65 -17.47 21.44
CA LYS A 700 -26.83 -18.91 21.54
C LYS A 700 -26.72 -19.56 20.16
N ALA A 701 -25.73 -20.42 19.96
CA ALA A 701 -25.66 -21.28 18.80
C ALA A 701 -26.60 -22.49 18.98
N VAL A 702 -27.39 -22.80 17.95
CA VAL A 702 -28.38 -23.89 17.97
C VAL A 702 -28.24 -24.83 16.78
N ASP A 703 -28.62 -26.08 16.98
CA ASP A 703 -28.80 -27.04 15.87
C ASP A 703 -30.14 -26.79 15.20
N ASN A 704 -30.16 -26.91 13.88
CA ASN A 704 -31.32 -26.71 13.05
C ASN A 704 -31.24 -27.58 11.80
N SER A 705 -32.14 -28.56 11.68
CA SER A 705 -32.13 -29.55 10.60
C SER A 705 -32.24 -28.92 9.20
N LEU A 706 -32.93 -27.79 9.06
CA LEU A 706 -33.11 -27.11 7.77
C LEU A 706 -31.84 -26.35 7.35
N LEU A 707 -30.98 -25.98 8.30
CA LEU A 707 -29.73 -25.25 8.05
C LEU A 707 -28.49 -26.16 8.04
N ARG A 708 -28.62 -27.47 8.29
CA ARG A 708 -27.48 -28.42 8.34
C ARG A 708 -26.62 -28.49 7.08
N HIS A 709 -27.19 -28.12 5.93
CA HIS A 709 -26.46 -28.06 4.67
C HIS A 709 -25.53 -26.83 4.58
N HIS A 710 -25.70 -25.83 5.44
CA HIS A 710 -24.80 -24.69 5.55
C HIS A 710 -23.56 -25.05 6.36
N THR A 711 -22.39 -24.84 5.77
CA THR A 711 -21.09 -25.07 6.38
C THR A 711 -20.16 -23.88 6.14
N ASN A 712 -19.22 -23.66 7.05
CA ASN A 712 -18.22 -22.59 6.97
C ASN A 712 -18.82 -21.17 6.88
N CYS A 713 -20.02 -20.97 7.45
CA CYS A 713 -20.68 -19.68 7.59
C CYS A 713 -21.39 -19.58 8.95
N ILE A 714 -21.77 -18.35 9.33
CA ILE A 714 -22.69 -18.08 10.44
C ILE A 714 -24.00 -17.59 9.86
N VAL A 715 -25.11 -18.20 10.28
CA VAL A 715 -26.46 -17.84 9.83
C VAL A 715 -27.14 -17.03 10.94
N PHE A 716 -27.52 -15.81 10.62
CA PHE A 716 -28.21 -14.88 11.52
C PHE A 716 -29.73 -14.98 11.36
N PRO A 717 -30.50 -14.78 12.44
CA PRO A 717 -31.95 -14.82 12.39
C PRO A 717 -32.50 -13.59 11.68
N ILE A 718 -33.69 -13.74 11.11
CA ILE A 718 -34.49 -12.64 10.54
C ILE A 718 -35.59 -12.18 11.51
N LYS A 719 -35.29 -12.21 12.81
CA LYS A 719 -36.20 -11.86 13.92
C LYS A 719 -35.55 -10.85 14.86
N GLY A 720 -36.40 -10.12 15.58
CA GLY A 720 -36.03 -9.13 16.60
C GLY A 720 -36.24 -7.67 16.22
N GLU A 721 -35.86 -6.77 17.13
CA GLU A 721 -36.00 -5.33 16.87
C GLU A 721 -34.83 -4.74 16.07
N ARG A 722 -33.66 -5.39 16.13
CA ARG A 722 -32.45 -5.00 15.40
C ARG A 722 -31.65 -6.23 14.99
N PRO A 723 -31.29 -6.38 13.70
CA PRO A 723 -30.52 -7.53 13.22
C PRO A 723 -29.15 -7.66 13.91
N ILE A 724 -28.75 -8.88 14.26
CA ILE A 724 -27.53 -9.17 15.05
C ILE A 724 -26.26 -8.62 14.37
N GLN A 725 -26.15 -8.76 13.05
CA GLN A 725 -25.03 -8.26 12.26
C GLN A 725 -24.79 -6.76 12.48
N THR A 726 -25.87 -5.96 12.55
CA THR A 726 -25.76 -4.51 12.76
C THR A 726 -25.35 -4.15 14.18
N LYS A 727 -25.53 -5.07 15.15
CA LYS A 727 -25.06 -4.94 16.54
C LYS A 727 -23.55 -5.22 16.67
N CYS A 728 -22.91 -5.79 15.64
CA CYS A 728 -21.48 -6.12 15.61
C CYS A 728 -20.72 -5.12 14.72
N SER A 729 -20.30 -3.98 15.28
CA SER A 729 -19.57 -2.93 14.54
C SER A 729 -20.29 -2.46 13.26
N ASN A 730 -21.62 -2.30 13.35
CA ASN A 730 -22.52 -1.97 12.23
C ASN A 730 -22.26 -2.84 10.98
N GLY A 731 -22.17 -4.16 11.18
CA GLY A 731 -22.00 -5.12 10.10
C GLY A 731 -23.22 -5.26 9.20
N ASP A 732 -22.95 -5.73 7.98
CA ASP A 732 -23.93 -6.10 6.96
C ASP A 732 -23.67 -7.55 6.50
N LEU A 733 -24.37 -7.98 5.45
CA LEU A 733 -24.19 -9.30 4.86
C LEU A 733 -23.58 -9.21 3.44
N ASP A 734 -22.86 -8.14 3.12
CA ASP A 734 -22.25 -7.91 1.80
C ASP A 734 -20.88 -8.63 1.59
N GLY A 735 -20.49 -9.41 2.61
CA GLY A 735 -19.28 -10.22 2.68
C GLY A 735 -18.51 -10.10 3.99
N ASP A 736 -19.12 -9.50 5.02
CA ASP A 736 -18.54 -9.38 6.35
C ASP A 736 -18.18 -10.75 6.95
N ILE A 737 -17.04 -10.78 7.65
CA ILE A 737 -16.53 -11.96 8.35
C ILE A 737 -16.64 -11.73 9.85
N TYR A 738 -17.33 -12.64 10.51
CA TYR A 738 -17.61 -12.61 11.93
C TYR A 738 -16.66 -13.54 12.67
N TRP A 739 -16.02 -13.02 13.70
CA TRP A 739 -15.24 -13.81 14.64
C TRP A 739 -16.19 -14.43 15.65
N VAL A 740 -16.17 -15.76 15.74
CA VAL A 740 -17.02 -16.56 16.61
C VAL A 740 -16.14 -17.41 17.51
N THR A 741 -16.40 -17.42 18.82
CA THR A 741 -15.74 -18.33 19.76
C THR A 741 -16.71 -18.89 20.77
N TRP A 742 -16.44 -20.12 21.18
CA TRP A 742 -17.08 -20.83 22.28
C TRP A 742 -16.06 -21.25 23.34
N ASP A 743 -14.94 -20.52 23.43
CA ASP A 743 -13.98 -20.71 24.51
C ASP A 743 -14.46 -19.99 25.77
N GLU A 744 -15.08 -20.74 26.68
CA GLU A 744 -15.66 -20.22 27.93
C GLU A 744 -14.65 -19.48 28.81
N ARG A 745 -13.35 -19.76 28.68
CA ARG A 745 -12.27 -19.12 29.45
C ARG A 745 -12.23 -17.60 29.27
N ILE A 746 -12.68 -17.11 28.12
CA ILE A 746 -12.64 -15.69 27.74
C ILE A 746 -14.04 -15.07 27.65
N PHE A 747 -15.04 -15.72 28.25
CA PHE A 747 -16.37 -15.15 28.34
C PHE A 747 -16.37 -13.91 29.25
N PRO A 748 -16.95 -12.79 28.80
CA PRO A 748 -17.04 -11.59 29.62
C PRO A 748 -18.04 -11.80 30.76
N THR A 749 -17.82 -11.10 31.87
CA THR A 749 -18.74 -11.13 33.02
C THR A 749 -19.90 -10.15 32.88
N HIS A 750 -19.80 -9.19 31.96
CA HIS A 750 -20.85 -8.22 31.66
C HIS A 750 -20.93 -7.90 30.17
N THR A 751 -22.10 -7.45 29.73
CA THR A 751 -22.35 -7.05 28.33
C THR A 751 -22.60 -5.55 28.25
N ALA A 752 -22.23 -4.94 27.13
CA ALA A 752 -22.59 -3.55 26.83
C ALA A 752 -23.69 -3.47 25.76
N SER A 753 -24.50 -2.42 25.82
CA SER A 753 -25.45 -2.11 24.75
C SER A 753 -24.70 -1.86 23.44
N PRO A 754 -25.21 -2.37 22.31
CA PRO A 754 -24.60 -2.13 21.01
C PRO A 754 -24.59 -0.62 20.73
N MET A 755 -23.60 -0.17 19.97
CA MET A 755 -23.53 1.23 19.54
C MET A 755 -24.84 1.63 18.87
N GLU A 756 -25.39 2.78 19.25
CA GLU A 756 -26.57 3.31 18.57
C GLU A 756 -26.19 3.58 17.12
N SER A 757 -26.79 2.83 16.19
CA SER A 757 -26.57 3.10 14.78
C SER A 757 -27.26 4.42 14.45
N ASN A 758 -26.49 5.36 13.90
CA ASN A 758 -27.08 6.44 13.11
C ASN A 758 -27.96 5.76 12.06
N LYS A 759 -29.27 6.03 12.08
CA LYS A 759 -30.30 5.39 11.26
C LYS A 759 -29.95 5.45 9.77
N THR A 760 -29.13 4.53 9.26
CA THR A 760 -28.69 4.50 7.87
C THR A 760 -29.07 3.16 7.27
N SER A 761 -30.37 2.95 7.10
CA SER A 761 -30.88 2.00 6.11
C SER A 761 -30.55 2.58 4.73
N SER A 762 -29.80 1.82 3.95
CA SER A 762 -29.12 2.19 2.72
C SER A 762 -30.00 2.62 1.53
N SER A 763 -31.31 2.80 1.70
CA SER A 763 -32.27 2.96 0.59
C SER A 763 -33.13 4.23 0.59
N SER A 764 -33.09 5.06 1.63
CA SER A 764 -33.65 6.42 1.56
C SER A 764 -33.01 7.30 2.63
N LEU A 765 -32.24 8.30 2.20
CA LEU A 765 -31.67 9.31 3.09
C LEU A 765 -32.81 10.19 3.64
N ASP A 766 -33.29 9.88 4.84
CA ASP A 766 -34.06 10.81 5.65
C ASP A 766 -33.13 11.96 6.11
N PRO A 767 -33.50 13.24 5.93
CA PRO A 767 -32.79 14.40 6.48
C PRO A 767 -32.42 14.28 7.97
N PHE A 768 -33.19 13.54 8.79
CA PHE A 768 -32.86 13.33 10.20
C PHE A 768 -31.61 12.45 10.42
N SER A 769 -31.29 11.53 9.50
CA SER A 769 -30.09 10.69 9.58
C SER A 769 -28.80 11.47 9.31
N MET A 770 -28.89 12.62 8.62
CA MET A 770 -27.77 13.55 8.48
C MET A 770 -27.43 14.25 9.80
N ILE A 771 -28.41 14.52 10.68
CA ILE A 771 -28.21 15.37 11.86
C ILE A 771 -27.16 14.81 12.84
N ASN A 772 -27.04 13.48 12.99
CA ASN A 772 -26.02 12.89 13.86
C ASN A 772 -24.65 12.68 13.18
N LEU A 773 -24.61 12.40 11.86
CA LEU A 773 -23.35 12.45 11.10
C LEU A 773 -22.78 13.89 11.07
N LEU A 774 -23.66 14.90 11.09
CA LEU A 774 -23.33 16.32 11.18
C LEU A 774 -22.79 16.76 12.54
N LYS A 775 -22.93 15.98 13.63
CA LYS A 775 -22.27 16.28 14.92
C LYS A 775 -20.75 16.29 14.80
N PHE A 776 -20.20 15.50 13.88
CA PHE A 776 -18.76 15.37 13.67
C PHE A 776 -18.30 15.92 12.30
N ALA A 777 -19.23 16.36 11.44
CA ALA A 777 -18.94 16.91 10.12
C ALA A 777 -18.89 18.46 10.14
N PRO A 778 -18.13 19.12 9.24
CA PRO A 778 -18.20 20.58 9.10
C PRO A 778 -19.59 21.04 8.63
N PHE A 779 -20.01 22.22 9.11
CA PHE A 779 -21.33 22.85 8.89
C PHE A 779 -21.61 23.25 7.42
N ASP A 780 -20.75 22.91 6.46
CA ASP A 780 -20.75 23.47 5.10
C ASP A 780 -20.50 22.39 4.01
N PHE A 781 -21.20 21.25 4.10
CA PHE A 781 -21.17 20.22 3.05
C PHE A 781 -22.42 20.33 2.17
N GLY A 782 -22.29 21.07 1.07
CA GLY A 782 -23.35 21.23 0.07
C GLY A 782 -23.64 19.92 -0.66
N LEU A 783 -24.85 19.40 -0.50
CA LEU A 783 -25.43 18.40 -1.40
C LEU A 783 -25.73 19.11 -2.73
N THR A 784 -24.96 18.83 -3.78
CA THR A 784 -25.21 19.37 -5.12
C THR A 784 -26.21 18.50 -5.87
N SER A 785 -27.04 19.11 -6.72
CA SER A 785 -28.08 18.43 -7.51
C SER A 785 -27.55 17.67 -8.73
N GLN A 786 -26.27 17.83 -9.09
CA GLN A 786 -25.60 17.03 -10.11
C GLN A 786 -24.16 16.70 -9.65
N VAL A 787 -23.82 15.42 -9.68
CA VAL A 787 -22.49 14.89 -9.33
C VAL A 787 -21.85 14.38 -10.60
N ASP A 788 -20.70 14.94 -10.95
CA ASP A 788 -19.96 14.63 -12.17
C ASP A 788 -18.59 13.98 -11.88
N LEU A 789 -17.82 13.70 -12.93
CA LEU A 789 -16.48 13.14 -12.78
C LEU A 789 -15.51 14.10 -12.05
N LYS A 790 -15.72 15.42 -12.11
CA LYS A 790 -14.91 16.39 -11.36
C LYS A 790 -15.12 16.21 -9.85
N SER A 791 -16.35 15.91 -9.43
CA SER A 791 -16.69 15.60 -8.04
C SER A 791 -15.99 14.35 -7.53
N VAL A 792 -15.83 13.33 -8.39
CA VAL A 792 -15.06 12.11 -8.09
C VAL A 792 -13.58 12.42 -7.91
N LYS A 793 -12.97 13.15 -8.84
CA LYS A 793 -11.55 13.54 -8.80
C LYS A 793 -11.25 14.38 -7.56
N LYS A 794 -12.13 15.34 -7.22
CA LYS A 794 -12.04 16.11 -5.98
C LYS A 794 -12.12 15.22 -4.74
N PHE A 795 -13.07 14.29 -4.69
CA PHE A 795 -13.19 13.37 -3.56
C PHE A 795 -11.92 12.53 -3.37
N PHE A 796 -11.26 12.10 -4.45
CA PHE A 796 -10.00 11.37 -4.36
C PHE A 796 -8.91 12.18 -3.62
N VAL A 797 -8.79 13.48 -3.91
CA VAL A 797 -7.86 14.40 -3.21
C VAL A 797 -8.30 14.63 -1.76
N ASP A 798 -9.60 14.83 -1.53
CA ASP A 798 -10.16 14.99 -0.19
C ASP A 798 -9.91 13.72 0.67
N TYR A 799 -9.99 12.52 0.07
CA TYR A 799 -9.73 11.27 0.75
C TYR A 799 -8.28 11.18 1.25
N ILE A 800 -7.30 11.50 0.40
CA ILE A 800 -5.87 11.50 0.76
C ILE A 800 -5.59 12.42 1.96
N THR A 801 -6.27 13.57 2.01
CA THR A 801 -6.05 14.59 3.05
C THR A 801 -6.79 14.32 4.35
N ASN A 802 -7.88 13.55 4.32
CA ASN A 802 -8.78 13.35 5.46
C ASN A 802 -8.91 11.88 5.93
N ASP A 803 -8.13 10.94 5.39
CA ASP A 803 -8.06 9.56 5.88
C ASP A 803 -7.41 9.49 7.27
N VAL A 804 -8.24 9.51 8.33
CA VAL A 804 -7.83 9.45 9.74
C VAL A 804 -8.06 8.09 10.39
N LEU A 805 -8.50 7.07 9.64
CA LEU A 805 -8.94 5.78 10.19
C LEU A 805 -7.87 5.14 11.09
N GLY A 806 -6.63 5.05 10.58
CA GLY A 806 -5.51 4.49 11.33
C GLY A 806 -5.12 5.34 12.55
N VAL A 807 -5.26 6.66 12.46
CA VAL A 807 -4.95 7.58 13.56
C VAL A 807 -5.96 7.41 14.70
N VAL A 808 -7.25 7.32 14.38
CA VAL A 808 -8.32 7.08 15.36
C VAL A 808 -8.10 5.73 16.06
N ALA A 809 -7.83 4.66 15.30
CA ALA A 809 -7.58 3.33 15.87
C ALA A 809 -6.37 3.29 16.81
N GLN A 810 -5.27 3.99 16.47
CA GLN A 810 -4.08 4.07 17.33
C GLN A 810 -4.34 4.84 18.63
N ASN A 811 -5.06 5.96 18.57
CA ASN A 811 -5.41 6.73 19.76
C ASN A 811 -6.41 5.98 20.64
N TRP A 812 -7.38 5.28 20.04
CA TRP A 812 -8.30 4.42 20.79
C TRP A 812 -7.53 3.35 21.55
N LEU A 813 -6.58 2.67 20.90
CA LEU A 813 -5.82 1.60 21.54
C LEU A 813 -4.97 2.12 22.71
N ALA A 814 -4.33 3.28 22.55
CA ALA A 814 -3.54 3.90 23.62
C ALA A 814 -4.41 4.34 24.81
N LEU A 815 -5.56 4.98 24.56
CA LEU A 815 -6.46 5.44 25.61
C LEU A 815 -7.23 4.29 26.28
N ALA A 816 -7.58 3.24 25.53
CA ALA A 816 -8.23 2.06 26.08
C ALA A 816 -7.28 1.24 26.95
N ASP A 817 -5.97 1.26 26.66
CA ASP A 817 -4.96 0.71 27.57
C ASP A 817 -4.87 1.51 28.88
N GLU A 818 -4.96 2.84 28.80
CA GLU A 818 -4.87 3.72 29.97
C GLU A 818 -6.14 3.72 30.83
N HIS A 819 -7.32 3.65 30.22
CA HIS A 819 -8.61 3.89 30.90
C HIS A 819 -9.67 2.80 30.72
N LYS A 820 -9.36 1.69 30.03
CA LYS A 820 -10.32 0.66 29.56
C LYS A 820 -11.28 1.18 28.49
N ALA A 821 -11.89 0.26 27.73
CA ALA A 821 -12.67 0.59 26.54
C ALA A 821 -14.02 1.28 26.82
N LEU A 822 -14.56 1.15 28.04
CA LEU A 822 -15.81 1.81 28.47
C LEU A 822 -15.63 3.30 28.78
N HIS A 823 -14.39 3.81 28.82
CA HIS A 823 -14.14 5.21 29.11
C HIS A 823 -14.80 6.12 28.03
N PRO A 824 -15.41 7.27 28.40
CA PRO A 824 -16.15 8.11 27.46
C PRO A 824 -15.36 8.53 26.21
N LYS A 825 -14.05 8.80 26.36
CA LYS A 825 -13.17 9.11 25.21
C LYS A 825 -12.99 7.93 24.27
N CYS A 826 -12.94 6.70 24.78
CA CYS A 826 -12.83 5.48 23.97
C CYS A 826 -14.13 5.21 23.21
N VAL A 827 -15.28 5.44 23.84
CA VAL A 827 -16.60 5.36 23.17
C VAL A 827 -16.71 6.40 22.05
N GLN A 828 -16.34 7.66 22.32
CA GLN A 828 -16.31 8.71 21.28
C GLN A 828 -15.35 8.38 20.13
N LEU A 829 -14.19 7.79 20.42
CA LEU A 829 -13.26 7.32 19.39
C LEU A 829 -13.82 6.14 18.59
N ALA A 830 -14.60 5.25 19.21
CA ALA A 830 -15.29 4.18 18.51
C ALA A 830 -16.36 4.73 17.54
N ASP A 831 -17.14 5.73 17.98
CA ASP A 831 -18.10 6.43 17.12
C ASP A 831 -17.39 7.11 15.93
N LEU A 832 -16.29 7.83 16.19
CA LEU A 832 -15.47 8.46 15.15
C LEU A 832 -14.85 7.43 14.20
N HIS A 833 -14.44 6.28 14.71
CA HIS A 833 -13.89 5.21 13.89
C HIS A 833 -14.94 4.68 12.91
N GLN A 834 -16.20 4.54 13.33
CA GLN A 834 -17.28 4.16 12.43
C GLN A 834 -17.51 5.17 11.29
N VAL A 835 -17.43 6.47 11.61
CA VAL A 835 -17.50 7.54 10.59
C VAL A 835 -16.32 7.42 9.63
N ALA A 836 -15.11 7.20 10.14
CA ALA A 836 -13.90 7.05 9.33
C ALA A 836 -13.94 5.81 8.41
N VAL A 837 -14.46 4.67 8.88
CA VAL A 837 -14.68 3.46 8.05
C VAL A 837 -15.65 3.77 6.89
N SER A 838 -16.67 4.57 7.17
CA SER A 838 -17.71 4.91 6.19
C SER A 838 -17.26 6.00 5.20
N TYR A 839 -16.15 6.68 5.45
CA TYR A 839 -15.70 7.85 4.67
C TYR A 839 -15.57 7.56 3.18
N GLU A 840 -15.04 6.38 2.82
CA GLU A 840 -14.91 5.89 1.44
C GLU A 840 -16.25 5.93 0.67
N LYS A 841 -17.38 5.66 1.36
CA LYS A 841 -18.71 5.58 0.76
C LYS A 841 -19.53 6.86 0.98
N SER A 842 -19.41 7.47 2.16
CA SER A 842 -20.21 8.63 2.56
C SER A 842 -19.64 9.95 2.02
N GLY A 843 -18.33 10.06 1.90
CA GLY A 843 -17.64 11.32 1.62
C GLY A 843 -17.57 12.27 2.81
N ILE A 844 -17.99 11.83 4.01
CA ILE A 844 -17.99 12.63 5.23
C ILE A 844 -16.72 12.31 6.04
N PRO A 845 -15.76 13.24 6.17
CA PRO A 845 -14.52 12.99 6.89
C PRO A 845 -14.75 13.00 8.40
N ALA A 846 -14.13 12.06 9.12
CA ALA A 846 -14.12 12.07 10.57
C ALA A 846 -13.15 13.14 11.10
N LYS A 847 -13.57 13.93 12.09
CA LYS A 847 -12.74 14.97 12.72
C LYS A 847 -12.40 14.59 14.16
N MET A 848 -11.14 14.24 14.39
CA MET A 848 -10.64 13.96 15.73
C MET A 848 -10.17 15.24 16.43
N THR A 849 -10.80 15.58 17.54
CA THR A 849 -10.45 16.73 18.38
C THR A 849 -9.15 16.48 19.15
N LYS A 850 -8.55 17.55 19.72
CA LYS A 850 -7.24 17.46 20.39
C LYS A 850 -7.31 16.65 21.69
N ASP A 851 -8.43 16.70 22.40
CA ASP A 851 -8.68 16.01 23.68
C ASP A 851 -8.81 14.49 23.55
N LEU A 852 -9.05 13.99 22.33
CA LEU A 852 -9.09 12.57 21.97
C LEU A 852 -7.72 12.02 21.53
N ARG A 853 -6.67 12.85 21.54
CA ARG A 853 -5.30 12.41 21.22
C ARG A 853 -4.60 11.91 22.47
N ALA A 854 -3.98 10.74 22.37
CA ALA A 854 -3.14 10.19 23.42
C ALA A 854 -1.84 11.01 23.55
N GLU A 855 -1.45 11.35 24.78
CA GLU A 855 -0.20 12.10 25.05
C GLU A 855 1.03 11.19 25.10
N LYS A 856 0.84 9.95 25.55
CA LYS A 856 1.84 8.89 25.65
C LYS A 856 1.25 7.61 25.07
N TYR A 857 2.12 6.73 24.61
CA TYR A 857 1.73 5.45 24.01
C TYR A 857 2.26 4.27 24.82
N PRO A 858 1.52 3.17 24.94
CA PRO A 858 2.00 1.99 25.64
C PRO A 858 3.16 1.32 24.89
N ASP A 859 4.00 0.59 25.64
CA ASP A 859 5.25 -0.01 25.18
C ASP A 859 5.08 -0.96 23.99
N PHE A 860 4.00 -1.75 24.00
CA PHE A 860 3.68 -2.69 22.93
C PHE A 860 3.37 -2.03 21.56
N MET A 861 3.16 -0.71 21.51
CA MET A 861 2.96 0.02 20.26
C MET A 861 4.28 0.42 19.58
N GLU A 862 5.43 0.33 20.27
CA GLU A 862 6.76 0.59 19.71
C GLU A 862 6.89 1.93 18.95
N ASN A 863 6.23 3.00 19.43
CA ASN A 863 6.22 4.30 18.76
C ASN A 863 7.54 5.07 18.98
N GLN A 864 8.38 5.12 17.95
CA GLN A 864 9.71 5.76 18.00
C GLN A 864 9.68 7.29 18.11
N THR A 865 8.55 7.94 17.81
CA THR A 865 8.45 9.41 17.69
C THR A 865 7.80 10.08 18.89
N LYS A 866 7.19 9.30 19.80
CA LYS A 866 6.39 9.80 20.92
C LYS A 866 6.88 9.20 22.24
N LYS A 867 6.50 9.85 23.34
CA LYS A 867 6.77 9.33 24.69
C LYS A 867 6.03 8.00 24.89
N MET A 868 6.71 7.04 25.47
CA MET A 868 6.16 5.72 25.76
C MET A 868 6.12 5.42 27.27
N TYR A 869 5.22 4.55 27.69
CA TYR A 869 5.14 4.01 29.06
C TYR A 869 5.01 2.47 29.02
N GLU A 870 5.46 1.79 30.06
CA GLU A 870 5.24 0.35 30.20
C GLU A 870 3.78 0.08 30.60
N SER A 871 3.03 -0.62 29.73
CA SER A 871 1.63 -0.93 30.01
C SER A 871 1.51 -2.02 31.07
N ASN A 872 0.68 -1.77 32.09
CA ASN A 872 0.31 -2.76 33.10
C ASN A 872 -0.93 -3.57 32.73
N GLN A 873 -1.50 -3.35 31.55
CA GLN A 873 -2.63 -4.12 31.05
C GLN A 873 -2.18 -5.42 30.40
N ILE A 874 -3.13 -6.33 30.17
CA ILE A 874 -2.88 -7.65 29.59
C ILE A 874 -2.12 -7.58 28.25
N ILE A 875 -2.38 -6.61 27.37
CA ILE A 875 -1.64 -6.48 26.09
C ILE A 875 -0.16 -6.21 26.32
N GLY A 876 0.19 -5.35 27.29
CA GLY A 876 1.58 -5.08 27.66
C GLY A 876 2.29 -6.33 28.18
N VAL A 877 1.61 -7.09 29.05
CA VAL A 877 2.12 -8.37 29.59
C VAL A 877 2.38 -9.37 28.46
N LEU A 878 1.39 -9.59 27.59
CA LEU A 878 1.48 -10.51 26.45
C LEU A 878 2.61 -10.12 25.48
N PHE A 879 2.78 -8.83 25.22
CA PHE A 879 3.86 -8.31 24.37
C PHE A 879 5.24 -8.62 24.96
N ARG A 880 5.46 -8.33 26.25
CA ARG A 880 6.75 -8.54 26.91
C ARG A 880 7.11 -10.03 27.00
N GLN A 881 6.11 -10.91 27.19
CA GLN A 881 6.30 -12.37 27.17
C GLN A 881 6.89 -12.89 25.85
N VAL A 882 6.44 -12.37 24.69
CA VAL A 882 6.84 -12.88 23.37
C VAL A 882 8.08 -12.16 22.82
N ARG A 883 8.33 -10.92 23.25
CA ARG A 883 9.39 -10.06 22.70
C ARG A 883 10.76 -10.74 22.66
N GLY A 884 11.18 -11.35 23.77
CA GLY A 884 12.48 -12.00 23.88
C GLY A 884 12.64 -13.20 22.94
N GLU A 885 11.62 -14.06 22.83
CA GLU A 885 11.64 -15.20 21.91
C GLU A 885 11.65 -14.73 20.45
N TYR A 886 10.87 -13.70 20.10
CA TYR A 886 10.92 -13.12 18.75
C TYR A 886 12.32 -12.62 18.39
N GLU A 887 12.95 -11.82 19.26
CA GLU A 887 14.29 -11.25 19.02
C GLU A 887 15.38 -12.33 18.93
N LYS A 888 15.24 -13.43 19.68
CA LYS A 888 16.12 -14.60 19.62
C LYS A 888 15.98 -15.33 18.28
N TYR A 889 14.76 -15.68 17.87
CA TYR A 889 14.54 -16.47 16.66
C TYR A 889 14.71 -15.67 15.36
N ALA A 890 14.38 -14.37 15.35
CA ALA A 890 14.61 -13.51 14.20
C ALA A 890 16.12 -13.44 13.85
N ARG A 891 16.99 -13.23 14.85
CA ARG A 891 18.45 -13.26 14.66
C ARG A 891 18.94 -14.61 14.15
N SER A 892 18.48 -15.71 14.77
CA SER A 892 18.86 -17.06 14.34
C SER A 892 18.45 -17.37 12.90
N HIS A 893 17.34 -16.79 12.43
CA HIS A 893 16.84 -16.98 11.07
C HIS A 893 17.72 -16.24 10.05
N GLU A 894 18.10 -15.00 10.33
CA GLU A 894 19.05 -14.24 9.51
C GLU A 894 20.41 -14.96 9.40
N GLU A 895 20.91 -15.49 10.51
CA GLU A 895 22.16 -16.27 10.54
C GLU A 895 22.06 -17.60 9.77
N SER A 896 20.95 -18.33 9.93
CA SER A 896 20.73 -19.64 9.28
C SER A 896 20.53 -19.52 7.77
N GLN A 897 19.94 -18.42 7.30
CA GLN A 897 19.68 -18.18 5.88
C GLN A 897 20.84 -17.49 5.15
N SER A 898 21.64 -16.68 5.84
CA SER A 898 22.83 -16.01 5.28
C SER A 898 23.97 -16.98 5.01
N GLN A 899 24.14 -18.00 5.86
CA GLN A 899 24.92 -19.17 5.54
C GLN A 899 24.08 -20.03 4.59
N SER A 900 24.49 -20.21 3.34
CA SER A 900 23.85 -21.10 2.34
C SER A 900 23.87 -22.60 2.72
N ARG A 901 23.87 -22.89 4.03
CA ARG A 901 23.87 -24.19 4.67
C ARG A 901 22.45 -24.74 4.81
N ILE A 902 21.73 -24.82 3.69
CA ILE A 902 20.86 -25.99 3.49
C ILE A 902 21.81 -27.17 3.19
N VAL A 903 22.62 -27.51 4.19
CA VAL A 903 23.48 -28.67 4.29
C VAL A 903 22.87 -29.51 5.41
N GLY A 904 21.58 -29.85 5.24
CA GLY A 904 21.05 -31.05 5.86
C GLY A 904 21.37 -32.23 4.95
N ASN A 905 21.35 -33.45 5.50
CA ASN A 905 21.55 -34.67 4.72
C ASN A 905 20.31 -34.85 3.82
N PRO A 906 20.40 -34.61 2.49
CA PRO A 906 19.23 -34.77 1.63
C PRO A 906 18.71 -36.21 1.74
N LEU A 907 17.39 -36.39 1.69
CA LEU A 907 16.81 -37.73 1.66
C LEU A 907 17.36 -38.49 0.45
N PHE A 908 17.91 -39.69 0.68
CA PHE A 908 18.43 -40.55 -0.37
C PHE A 908 17.27 -41.31 -1.05
N LEU A 909 16.52 -40.62 -1.89
CA LEU A 909 15.38 -41.20 -2.60
C LEU A 909 15.84 -41.95 -3.86
N LYS A 910 15.42 -43.21 -3.99
CA LYS A 910 15.65 -44.06 -5.18
C LYS A 910 14.32 -44.67 -5.62
N TYR A 911 14.10 -44.69 -6.92
CA TYR A 911 12.99 -45.37 -7.57
C TYR A 911 13.45 -45.86 -8.95
N SER A 912 12.88 -46.97 -9.44
CA SER A 912 13.19 -47.49 -10.79
C SER A 912 12.61 -46.59 -11.88
N GLY A 913 13.27 -46.48 -13.03
CA GLY A 913 12.79 -45.63 -14.14
C GLY A 913 13.05 -44.12 -13.96
N THR A 914 13.66 -43.67 -12.85
CA THR A 914 13.97 -42.24 -12.64
C THR A 914 14.78 -41.61 -13.78
N GLY A 915 15.67 -42.39 -14.42
CA GLY A 915 16.53 -41.90 -15.50
C GLY A 915 15.77 -41.33 -16.70
N GLU A 916 14.57 -41.85 -16.99
CA GLU A 916 13.74 -41.46 -18.14
C GLU A 916 13.27 -40.00 -18.05
N PHE A 917 13.08 -39.48 -16.83
CA PHE A 917 12.54 -38.15 -16.58
C PHE A 917 13.61 -37.11 -16.21
N MET A 918 14.90 -37.47 -16.20
CA MET A 918 15.96 -36.58 -15.71
C MET A 918 16.19 -35.35 -16.59
N ASP A 919 16.10 -35.48 -17.91
CA ASP A 919 16.36 -34.34 -18.82
C ASP A 919 15.18 -33.37 -18.87
N GLU A 920 13.94 -33.88 -18.90
CA GLU A 920 12.72 -33.09 -18.71
C GLU A 920 12.77 -32.33 -17.37
N ALA A 921 13.17 -33.01 -16.28
CA ALA A 921 13.26 -32.39 -14.96
C ALA A 921 14.28 -31.23 -14.91
N LYS A 922 15.41 -31.33 -15.62
CA LYS A 922 16.40 -30.23 -15.70
C LYS A 922 15.86 -29.02 -16.45
N GLU A 923 15.14 -29.26 -17.55
CA GLU A 923 14.52 -28.19 -18.34
C GLU A 923 13.48 -27.44 -17.50
N PHE A 924 12.54 -28.18 -16.89
CA PHE A 924 11.52 -27.59 -16.02
C PHE A 924 12.09 -26.93 -14.78
N LEU A 925 13.16 -27.45 -14.18
CA LEU A 925 13.84 -26.80 -13.05
C LEU A 925 14.40 -25.42 -13.44
N SER A 926 15.06 -25.33 -14.60
CA SER A 926 15.61 -24.06 -15.09
C SER A 926 14.53 -23.00 -15.28
N ASP A 927 13.40 -23.40 -15.87
CA ASP A 927 12.27 -22.51 -16.10
C ASP A 927 11.56 -22.13 -14.80
N TYR A 928 11.36 -23.08 -13.88
CA TYR A 928 10.74 -22.85 -12.58
C TYR A 928 11.55 -21.84 -11.76
N ASN A 929 12.85 -22.07 -11.63
CA ASN A 929 13.76 -21.20 -10.89
C ASN A 929 13.79 -19.79 -11.49
N SER A 930 13.71 -19.69 -12.82
CA SER A 930 13.67 -18.39 -13.51
C SER A 930 12.39 -17.61 -13.19
N SER A 931 11.25 -18.28 -13.06
CA SER A 931 9.98 -17.68 -12.68
C SER A 931 9.95 -17.30 -11.21
N LEU A 932 10.35 -18.20 -10.30
CA LEU A 932 10.37 -17.95 -8.86
C LEU A 932 11.31 -16.79 -8.50
N GLN A 933 12.52 -16.76 -9.08
CA GLN A 933 13.46 -15.65 -8.87
C GLN A 933 12.91 -14.31 -9.34
N SER A 934 12.05 -14.30 -10.37
CA SER A 934 11.40 -13.07 -10.83
C SER A 934 10.40 -12.55 -9.80
N ILE A 935 9.63 -13.43 -9.16
CA ILE A 935 8.72 -13.05 -8.07
C ILE A 935 9.53 -12.46 -6.92
N MET A 936 10.60 -13.15 -6.51
CA MET A 936 11.50 -12.70 -5.44
C MET A 936 12.10 -11.31 -5.73
N ASN A 937 12.69 -11.13 -6.92
CA ASN A 937 13.34 -9.88 -7.29
C ASN A 937 12.36 -8.72 -7.46
N GLN A 938 11.14 -8.99 -7.96
CA GLN A 938 10.13 -7.97 -8.19
C GLN A 938 9.73 -7.27 -6.88
N TYR A 939 9.61 -8.02 -5.79
CA TYR A 939 9.19 -7.52 -4.49
C TYR A 939 10.33 -7.33 -3.49
N GLY A 940 11.58 -7.65 -3.86
CA GLY A 940 12.73 -7.58 -2.96
C GLY A 940 12.60 -8.57 -1.81
N ILE A 941 12.39 -9.84 -2.13
CA ILE A 941 12.31 -10.94 -1.15
C ILE A 941 13.56 -11.79 -1.32
N ASP A 942 14.36 -11.91 -0.27
CA ASP A 942 15.66 -12.56 -0.32
C ASP A 942 15.60 -14.09 -0.24
N TYR A 943 14.56 -14.64 0.40
CA TYR A 943 14.46 -16.05 0.75
C TYR A 943 13.27 -16.73 0.10
N GLU A 944 13.53 -17.90 -0.51
CA GLU A 944 12.51 -18.74 -1.15
C GLU A 944 11.40 -19.14 -0.17
N SER A 945 11.78 -19.43 1.08
CA SER A 945 10.85 -19.86 2.12
C SER A 945 9.77 -18.81 2.43
N GLU A 946 10.08 -17.52 2.28
CA GLU A 946 9.12 -16.43 2.44
C GLU A 946 8.09 -16.40 1.31
N VAL A 947 8.53 -16.58 0.06
CA VAL A 947 7.64 -16.61 -1.12
C VAL A 947 6.74 -17.85 -1.11
N VAL A 948 7.33 -19.02 -0.86
CA VAL A 948 6.64 -20.33 -0.91
C VAL A 948 5.56 -20.43 0.16
N THR A 949 5.82 -19.87 1.34
CA THR A 949 4.89 -19.94 2.47
C THR A 949 3.95 -18.74 2.57
N GLY A 950 4.22 -17.65 1.86
CA GLY A 950 3.56 -16.35 2.02
C GLY A 950 3.93 -15.62 3.33
N ASN A 951 4.86 -16.16 4.13
CA ASN A 951 5.26 -15.58 5.42
C ASN A 951 6.42 -14.60 5.25
N ILE A 952 6.16 -13.47 4.58
CA ILE A 952 7.19 -12.45 4.33
C ILE A 952 7.56 -11.75 5.65
N LEU A 953 8.87 -11.76 5.95
CA LEU A 953 9.47 -11.20 7.16
C LEU A 953 9.99 -9.79 6.91
N HIS A 954 10.60 -9.53 5.76
CA HIS A 954 11.09 -8.20 5.37
C HIS A 954 11.12 -8.04 3.84
N PHE A 955 11.05 -6.80 3.39
CA PHE A 955 11.27 -6.43 1.99
C PHE A 955 12.58 -5.64 1.89
N THR A 956 13.44 -5.98 0.93
CA THR A 956 14.74 -5.32 0.70
C THR A 956 14.56 -3.88 0.19
N TYR A 957 13.44 -3.56 -0.46
CA TYR A 957 13.14 -2.22 -1.00
C TYR A 957 11.89 -1.62 -0.34
N PRO A 958 11.84 -0.30 -0.11
CA PRO A 958 10.62 0.38 0.29
C PRO A 958 9.53 0.14 -0.76
N SER A 959 8.47 -0.57 -0.36
CA SER A 959 7.28 -0.74 -1.20
C SER A 959 6.37 0.48 -1.03
N SER A 960 5.83 0.97 -2.16
CA SER A 960 4.79 2.01 -2.13
C SER A 960 3.42 1.51 -1.69
N SER A 961 3.26 0.19 -1.61
CA SER A 961 2.02 -0.50 -1.27
C SER A 961 2.10 -1.09 0.13
N ASN A 962 0.94 -1.27 0.77
CA ASN A 962 0.81 -1.90 2.08
C ASN A 962 1.39 -3.34 2.05
N ASP A 963 2.30 -3.67 2.97
CA ASP A 963 2.95 -4.98 3.11
C ASP A 963 1.97 -6.16 2.97
N TYR A 964 0.75 -6.02 3.51
CA TYR A 964 -0.27 -7.06 3.46
C TYR A 964 -0.72 -7.38 2.02
N GLN A 965 -0.94 -6.36 1.18
CA GLN A 965 -1.35 -6.57 -0.21
C GLN A 965 -0.22 -7.16 -1.05
N VAL A 966 1.03 -6.78 -0.75
CA VAL A 966 2.20 -7.39 -1.39
C VAL A 966 2.26 -8.88 -1.07
N VAL A 967 2.04 -9.25 0.20
CA VAL A 967 1.96 -10.65 0.62
C VAL A 967 0.87 -11.42 -0.14
N GLU A 968 -0.34 -10.87 -0.28
CA GLU A 968 -1.43 -11.50 -1.03
C GLU A 968 -1.06 -11.73 -2.50
N LYS A 969 -0.48 -10.72 -3.16
CA LYS A 969 -0.02 -10.83 -4.56
C LYS A 969 1.05 -11.89 -4.72
N VAL A 970 2.09 -11.86 -3.89
CA VAL A 970 3.19 -12.85 -3.91
C VAL A 970 2.65 -14.25 -3.70
N THR A 971 1.76 -14.43 -2.73
CA THR A 971 1.12 -15.72 -2.43
C THR A 971 0.30 -16.22 -3.62
N SER A 972 -0.48 -15.34 -4.26
CA SER A 972 -1.26 -15.67 -5.45
C SER A 972 -0.38 -16.06 -6.63
N MET A 973 0.68 -15.29 -6.91
CA MET A 973 1.62 -15.57 -8.00
C MET A 973 2.34 -16.90 -7.78
N TYR A 974 2.79 -17.17 -6.55
CA TYR A 974 3.40 -18.45 -6.21
C TYR A 974 2.41 -19.60 -6.34
N LYS A 975 1.16 -19.43 -5.88
CA LYS A 975 0.10 -20.43 -6.03
C LYS A 975 -0.13 -20.80 -7.50
N THR A 976 -0.18 -19.83 -8.40
CA THR A 976 -0.34 -20.14 -9.83
C THR A 976 0.91 -20.82 -10.39
N LEU A 977 2.11 -20.35 -10.07
CA LEU A 977 3.35 -21.02 -10.47
C LEU A 977 3.38 -22.48 -10.00
N TYR A 978 2.94 -22.73 -8.77
CA TYR A 978 2.82 -24.07 -8.22
C TYR A 978 1.81 -24.93 -9.02
N LEU A 979 0.62 -24.41 -9.32
CA LEU A 979 -0.41 -25.12 -10.09
C LEU A 979 0.03 -25.42 -11.53
N ASP A 980 0.69 -24.47 -12.20
CA ASP A 980 1.19 -24.65 -13.57
C ASP A 980 2.16 -25.84 -13.65
N TYR A 981 3.05 -25.97 -12.67
CA TYR A 981 3.99 -27.09 -12.66
C TYR A 981 3.40 -28.37 -12.08
N LEU A 982 2.35 -28.29 -11.25
CA LEU A 982 1.56 -29.47 -10.89
C LEU A 982 0.85 -30.04 -12.13
N ASP A 983 0.30 -29.19 -13.00
CA ASP A 983 -0.28 -29.63 -14.27
C ASP A 983 0.80 -30.26 -15.15
N LYS A 984 1.97 -29.62 -15.33
CA LYS A 984 3.10 -30.20 -16.08
C LYS A 984 3.60 -31.52 -15.48
N PHE A 985 3.56 -31.65 -14.17
CA PHE A 985 3.89 -32.90 -13.50
C PHE A 985 2.90 -34.00 -13.91
N ASN A 986 1.60 -33.68 -13.90
CA ASN A 986 0.50 -34.57 -14.26
C ASN A 986 0.24 -34.70 -15.77
N GLN A 987 0.98 -34.00 -16.62
CA GLN A 987 0.84 -34.09 -18.07
C GLN A 987 1.29 -35.46 -18.59
N GLY A 988 0.50 -36.00 -19.52
CA GLY A 988 0.66 -37.33 -20.11
C GLY A 988 -0.16 -38.38 -19.38
N ASP A 989 -0.62 -39.41 -20.11
CA ASP A 989 -1.23 -40.62 -19.54
C ASP A 989 -0.14 -41.48 -18.87
N LEU A 990 0.41 -40.99 -17.76
CA LEU A 990 1.45 -41.66 -16.98
C LEU A 990 0.81 -42.64 -15.98
N THR A 991 1.36 -43.85 -15.90
CA THR A 991 1.02 -44.78 -14.82
C THR A 991 1.48 -44.24 -13.46
N GLU A 992 0.93 -44.77 -12.37
CA GLU A 992 1.36 -44.38 -11.02
C GLU A 992 2.87 -44.65 -10.81
N GLU A 993 3.42 -45.76 -11.31
CA GLU A 993 4.86 -46.05 -11.24
C GLU A 993 5.71 -44.98 -11.96
N GLN A 994 5.24 -44.52 -13.12
CA GLN A 994 5.92 -43.45 -13.87
C GLN A 994 5.87 -42.13 -13.11
N LYS A 995 4.76 -41.81 -12.41
CA LYS A 995 4.69 -40.62 -11.56
C LYS A 995 5.65 -40.69 -10.37
N TYR A 996 5.85 -41.86 -9.74
CA TYR A 996 6.90 -42.03 -8.73
C TYR A 996 8.30 -41.80 -9.30
N ALA A 997 8.60 -42.36 -10.47
CA ALA A 997 9.87 -42.17 -11.16
C ALA A 997 10.12 -40.69 -11.49
N LYS A 998 9.10 -40.00 -12.00
CA LYS A 998 9.11 -38.57 -12.33
C LYS A 998 9.31 -37.69 -11.09
N ALA A 999 8.58 -37.96 -10.00
CA ALA A 999 8.77 -37.26 -8.72
C ALA A 999 10.20 -37.41 -8.19
N CYS A 1000 10.73 -38.64 -8.22
CA CYS A 1000 12.10 -38.91 -7.81
C CYS A 1000 13.13 -38.19 -8.71
N ALA A 1001 12.86 -38.03 -10.02
CA ALA A 1001 13.73 -37.30 -10.93
C ALA A 1001 13.77 -35.80 -10.58
N TRP A 1002 12.60 -35.19 -10.36
CA TRP A 1002 12.47 -33.78 -9.97
C TRP A 1002 13.18 -33.49 -8.64
N TYR A 1003 13.04 -34.38 -7.66
CA TYR A 1003 13.80 -34.31 -6.41
C TYR A 1003 15.31 -34.41 -6.65
N LYS A 1004 15.77 -35.40 -7.44
CA LYS A 1004 17.20 -35.60 -7.69
C LYS A 1004 17.85 -34.43 -8.40
N VAL A 1005 17.24 -33.83 -9.43
CA VAL A 1005 17.86 -32.67 -10.11
C VAL A 1005 18.01 -31.48 -9.15
N VAL A 1006 17.07 -31.30 -8.23
CA VAL A 1006 17.10 -30.21 -7.24
C VAL A 1006 18.05 -30.46 -6.10
N TYR A 1007 18.36 -31.70 -5.71
CA TYR A 1007 19.27 -32.01 -4.59
C TYR A 1007 20.64 -32.56 -5.02
N SER A 1008 20.83 -32.91 -6.31
CA SER A 1008 22.12 -33.38 -6.84
C SER A 1008 23.24 -32.35 -6.63
N PRO A 1009 24.40 -32.71 -6.07
CA PRO A 1009 25.49 -31.76 -5.89
C PRO A 1009 26.05 -31.31 -7.26
N GLU A 1010 25.52 -30.23 -7.84
CA GLU A 1010 26.18 -29.60 -8.99
C GLU A 1010 27.50 -28.96 -8.52
N LYS A 1011 28.56 -29.18 -9.32
CA LYS A 1011 29.89 -28.62 -9.07
C LYS A 1011 29.76 -27.10 -8.85
N LYS A 1012 30.27 -26.63 -7.71
CA LYS A 1012 30.36 -25.24 -7.18
C LYS A 1012 30.90 -24.19 -8.17
N LYS A 1013 30.31 -24.03 -9.36
CA LYS A 1013 30.86 -23.15 -10.41
C LYS A 1013 30.25 -21.76 -10.41
N ASN A 1014 29.22 -21.45 -9.63
CA ASN A 1014 28.72 -20.09 -9.48
C ASN A 1014 28.08 -19.91 -8.09
N ASN A 1015 28.36 -18.79 -7.42
CA ASN A 1015 27.78 -18.34 -6.14
C ASN A 1015 26.24 -18.10 -6.17
N LYS A 1016 25.47 -18.81 -7.00
CA LYS A 1016 24.01 -18.66 -7.06
C LYS A 1016 23.36 -19.47 -5.95
N ARG A 1017 22.50 -18.82 -5.15
CA ARG A 1017 21.63 -19.48 -4.17
C ARG A 1017 20.81 -20.59 -4.85
N ARG A 1018 20.74 -21.75 -4.21
CA ARG A 1018 19.97 -22.92 -4.68
C ARG A 1018 18.52 -22.78 -4.25
N LEU A 1019 17.58 -23.07 -5.15
CA LEU A 1019 16.12 -23.07 -4.89
C LEU A 1019 15.61 -24.52 -4.85
N PHE A 1020 14.69 -24.81 -3.94
CA PHE A 1020 14.31 -26.17 -3.54
C PHE A 1020 12.84 -26.52 -3.78
N SER A 1021 11.92 -25.55 -3.89
CA SER A 1021 10.48 -25.83 -3.90
C SER A 1021 10.01 -26.64 -5.10
N PHE A 1022 10.75 -26.62 -6.23
CA PHE A 1022 10.47 -27.45 -7.41
C PHE A 1022 10.45 -28.95 -7.09
N ALA A 1023 11.35 -29.42 -6.22
CA ALA A 1023 11.45 -30.83 -5.86
C ALA A 1023 10.14 -31.39 -5.29
N TRP A 1024 9.38 -30.54 -4.62
CA TRP A 1024 8.25 -30.92 -3.78
C TRP A 1024 6.90 -30.71 -4.47
N ILE A 1025 6.88 -30.54 -5.79
CA ILE A 1025 5.63 -30.41 -6.54
C ILE A 1025 4.84 -31.73 -6.49
N GLY A 1026 5.50 -32.86 -6.77
CA GLY A 1026 4.98 -34.22 -6.64
C GLY A 1026 5.11 -34.81 -5.22
N VAL A 1027 4.90 -33.99 -4.17
CA VAL A 1027 5.14 -34.41 -2.76
C VAL A 1027 4.34 -35.64 -2.33
N GLU A 1028 3.16 -35.87 -2.90
CA GLU A 1028 2.33 -37.04 -2.61
C GLU A 1028 3.01 -38.37 -2.99
N PHE A 1029 3.76 -38.37 -4.09
CA PHE A 1029 4.54 -39.53 -4.55
C PHE A 1029 5.84 -39.66 -3.74
N LEU A 1030 6.51 -38.54 -3.46
CA LEU A 1030 7.71 -38.53 -2.64
C LEU A 1030 7.44 -39.00 -1.21
N GLY A 1031 6.34 -38.58 -0.59
CA GLY A 1031 5.94 -38.98 0.75
C GLY A 1031 5.77 -40.48 0.89
N LYS A 1032 5.15 -41.12 -0.11
CA LYS A 1032 5.02 -42.59 -0.16
C LYS A 1032 6.37 -43.29 -0.36
N ILE A 1033 7.27 -42.76 -1.20
CA ILE A 1033 8.64 -43.29 -1.34
C ILE A 1033 9.39 -43.19 0.00
N ILE A 1034 9.27 -42.07 0.70
CA ILE A 1034 9.87 -41.84 2.02
C ILE A 1034 9.37 -42.88 3.02
N ASN A 1035 8.06 -43.15 3.03
CA ASN A 1035 7.46 -44.11 3.95
C ASN A 1035 7.87 -45.56 3.62
N ASN A 1036 7.91 -45.92 2.34
CA ASN A 1036 8.30 -47.26 1.90
C ASN A 1036 9.78 -47.57 2.15
N ASN A 1037 10.66 -46.57 2.13
CA ASN A 1037 12.10 -46.73 2.44
C ASN A 1037 12.42 -46.73 3.95
N LYS A 1038 11.43 -46.41 4.82
CA LYS A 1038 11.58 -46.49 6.29
C LYS A 1038 11.28 -47.89 6.83
N ASN A 1039 10.56 -48.71 6.07
CA ASN A 1039 10.35 -50.14 6.28
C ASN A 1039 11.42 -50.93 5.53
#